data_AF-A0A815PUZ8-F1
#
_entry.id   AF-A0A815PUZ8-F1
#
_cell.length_a   1.000
_cell.length_b   1.000
_cell.length_c   1.000
_cell.angle_alpha   90.00
_cell.angle_beta   90.00
_cell.angle_gamma   90.00
#
_symmetry.space_group_name_H-M   'P 1'
#
loop_
_entity.id
_entity.type
_entity.pdbx_description
1 polymer ?
#
loop_
_entity_poly.entity_id
_entity_poly.type
_entity_poly.pdbx_seq_one_letter_code
_entity_poly.pdbx_strand_id
1 'polypeptide(L)'
;MQSPNNSDDSSHPTETPFTFTTTRSRRISSTQPSSTRKPKSNPHKYFLERTEKNCPKHLTDSQRNKWFKVAKKANANAQLVRQLPPFRWPTSHSIQPIFIHHLTPHSIIDSVLHKIRDATVYVIDTESDPPTPFRSESLPALIQIQAIHHENSTSVLIIETQFLPYPSSPTLFRRFALFDIDQIKHPVNLQAYFTTHWNQTHPHLSSCPTQHHQSQINLDSDSDSDYDLICTVDTSKIDDDLQFNRVTNKSTCTCPDDIRPYKDPTNQWALQKAIKVTFNEALNKLHTMNTWACALDPILTTDYTSDSTATRTDMIVYAVNDVCAPARLLFQLDHLIIRHLRSSSLSTTVPSTSLPSSNSPEPQSPEPSTPEPQPSLSPLHIQQSPEILSDQEHVPELPMYFVLTDSHARHIKEPIITPHYQALVHAISGLRWRDSTHPHLSALSIIKSSSISTYLQSSAALMFLIGTNSLRYDDAAKVLQDVAHTIEYIHTTYPHLHEKQQIAVVATFPCYNTSGIFKSIHSLLSNIQVYNEALHTLSNQLNFTFIDFHITDIYLSSDRMHLHPDYRYLIPNSITHYFNSIFQHHTSSRTHTRSQSAIQRRNQRRHAKLKLKQQQFSIKRPIDLNWKPIHVKQVLKQHHIKYARILEVRNHIVPIQFNNAKDRDAADTSLPDDIFNSEHFHQYFNAEQ
;
A
#
# COMPACT_ATOMS: atom_id res chain seq x y z
N MET A 1 38.62 36.94 71.10
CA MET A 1 37.85 37.21 72.32
C MET A 1 36.38 37.31 71.93
N GLN A 2 35.55 36.48 72.56
CA GLN A 2 34.12 36.63 72.89
C GLN A 2 33.11 37.09 71.82
N SER A 3 32.15 36.20 71.54
CA SER A 3 30.78 36.51 71.10
C SER A 3 30.09 37.48 72.08
N PRO A 4 28.96 38.08 71.68
CA PRO A 4 27.75 37.69 72.42
C PRO A 4 26.43 37.63 71.63
N ASN A 5 25.60 36.74 72.18
CA ASN A 5 24.15 36.63 72.18
C ASN A 5 23.35 37.96 72.18
N ASN A 6 22.15 37.88 71.59
CA ASN A 6 20.85 38.41 72.05
C ASN A 6 19.79 37.93 71.04
N SER A 7 18.54 37.61 71.35
CA SER A 7 17.75 37.34 72.56
C SER A 7 16.34 37.04 72.01
N ASP A 8 15.64 36.11 72.64
CA ASP A 8 14.28 35.67 72.30
C ASP A 8 13.27 36.81 72.14
N ASP A 9 12.32 36.67 71.21
CA ASP A 9 10.91 36.78 71.57
C ASP A 9 9.98 36.04 70.58
N SER A 10 8.83 35.70 71.12
CA SER A 10 7.95 34.58 70.85
C SER A 10 6.71 34.96 70.04
N SER A 11 6.29 34.08 69.13
CA SER A 11 4.87 33.81 68.85
C SER A 11 4.71 32.67 67.84
N HIS A 12 4.36 31.49 68.36
CA HIS A 12 3.84 30.37 67.59
C HIS A 12 2.36 30.59 67.23
N PRO A 13 1.92 30.14 66.06
CA PRO A 13 0.66 29.45 65.93
C PRO A 13 0.89 27.98 65.61
N THR A 14 0.09 27.18 66.29
CA THR A 14 -0.02 25.72 66.29
C THR A 14 -0.49 25.21 64.92
N GLU A 15 0.34 24.44 64.22
CA GLU A 15 -0.10 23.59 63.10
C GLU A 15 -0.22 22.14 63.57
N THR A 16 -1.44 21.62 63.42
CA THR A 16 -1.82 20.22 63.59
C THR A 16 -1.31 19.38 62.42
N PRO A 17 -0.86 18.13 62.63
CA PRO A 17 -0.41 17.27 61.53
C PRO A 17 -1.62 16.63 60.85
N PHE A 18 -1.96 17.10 59.65
CA PHE A 18 -2.88 16.39 58.76
C PHE A 18 -2.15 15.25 58.05
N THR A 19 -2.38 14.03 58.54
CA THR A 19 -2.00 12.77 57.91
C THR A 19 -2.84 12.55 56.64
N PHE A 20 -2.22 12.67 55.47
CA PHE A 20 -2.78 12.14 54.22
C PHE A 20 -2.25 10.72 53.97
N THR A 21 -2.96 9.73 54.50
CA THR A 21 -2.94 8.36 53.99
C THR A 21 -3.84 8.29 52.75
N THR A 22 -3.25 8.37 51.56
CA THR A 22 -3.92 7.87 50.34
C THR A 22 -2.90 7.29 49.37
N THR A 23 -2.23 6.23 49.79
CA THR A 23 -1.54 5.30 48.89
C THR A 23 -2.61 4.51 48.13
N ARG A 24 -3.16 5.11 47.07
CA ARG A 24 -3.94 4.36 46.07
C ARG A 24 -2.94 3.60 45.21
N SER A 25 -2.47 2.48 45.76
CA SER A 25 -1.70 1.46 45.05
C SER A 25 -2.53 1.03 43.84
N ARG A 26 -2.16 1.52 42.65
CA ARG A 26 -2.59 0.91 41.38
C ARG A 26 -2.02 -0.51 41.40
N ARG A 27 -2.82 -1.45 41.88
CA ARG A 27 -2.74 -2.86 41.48
C ARG A 27 -2.73 -2.85 39.96
N ILE A 28 -1.53 -2.95 39.39
CA ILE A 28 -1.35 -3.53 38.07
C ILE A 28 -1.81 -4.96 38.28
N SER A 29 -3.10 -5.22 38.02
CA SER A 29 -3.58 -6.58 37.83
C SER A 29 -2.70 -7.14 36.74
N SER A 30 -1.94 -8.19 37.05
CA SER A 30 -1.36 -9.02 36.02
C SER A 30 -2.52 -9.40 35.11
N THR A 31 -2.52 -8.83 33.90
CA THR A 31 -3.36 -9.28 32.81
C THR A 31 -3.00 -10.74 32.63
N GLN A 32 -3.83 -11.63 33.16
CA GLN A 32 -3.77 -13.03 32.74
C GLN A 32 -3.73 -13.02 31.21
N PRO A 33 -2.84 -13.82 30.59
CA PRO A 33 -2.82 -13.94 29.14
C PRO A 33 -4.25 -14.19 28.68
N SER A 34 -4.77 -13.29 27.86
CA SER A 34 -6.14 -13.36 27.36
C SER A 34 -6.41 -14.79 26.91
N SER A 35 -7.45 -15.42 27.44
CA SER A 35 -7.77 -16.80 27.07
C SER A 35 -7.68 -16.93 25.56
N THR A 36 -6.91 -17.92 25.10
CA THR A 36 -6.71 -18.20 23.69
C THR A 36 -8.10 -18.24 23.03
N ARG A 37 -8.33 -17.37 22.04
CA ARG A 37 -9.62 -17.28 21.35
C ARG A 37 -9.88 -18.63 20.68
N LYS A 38 -10.82 -19.40 21.22
CA LYS A 38 -11.18 -20.70 20.66
C LYS A 38 -12.11 -20.50 19.46
N PRO A 39 -11.89 -21.22 18.34
CA PRO A 39 -12.86 -21.22 17.25
C PRO A 39 -14.18 -21.78 17.78
N LYS A 40 -15.30 -21.20 17.34
CA LYS A 40 -16.63 -21.71 17.70
C LYS A 40 -16.95 -22.89 16.79
N SER A 41 -17.41 -24.01 17.35
CA SER A 41 -17.91 -25.12 16.55
C SER A 41 -19.15 -24.65 15.78
N ASN A 42 -19.03 -24.59 14.46
CA ASN A 42 -20.08 -24.12 13.54
C ASN A 42 -20.68 -22.76 13.95
N PRO A 43 -19.96 -21.64 13.77
CA PRO A 43 -20.46 -20.31 14.11
C PRO A 43 -21.75 -19.99 13.35
N HIS A 44 -21.94 -20.56 12.16
CA HIS A 44 -23.17 -20.47 11.38
C HIS A 44 -24.41 -20.94 12.15
N LYS A 45 -24.32 -21.95 13.03
CA LYS A 45 -25.46 -22.40 13.84
C LYS A 45 -26.10 -21.24 14.62
N TYR A 46 -25.27 -20.38 15.22
CA TYR A 46 -25.74 -19.19 15.92
C TYR A 46 -26.46 -18.20 14.98
N PHE A 47 -26.04 -18.11 13.72
CA PHE A 47 -26.69 -17.25 12.73
C PHE A 47 -27.96 -17.88 12.12
N LEU A 48 -27.99 -19.21 11.99
CA LEU A 48 -29.16 -19.98 11.56
C LEU A 48 -30.31 -19.86 12.57
N GLU A 49 -29.97 -19.80 13.86
CA GLU A 49 -30.94 -19.65 14.94
C GLU A 49 -31.50 -18.23 15.07
N ARG A 50 -30.97 -17.24 14.34
CA ARG A 50 -31.46 -15.86 14.39
C ARG A 50 -32.87 -15.76 13.81
N THR A 51 -33.81 -15.42 14.67
CA THR A 51 -35.23 -15.22 14.37
C THR A 51 -35.68 -13.86 14.93
N GLU A 52 -36.89 -13.44 14.58
CA GLU A 52 -37.50 -12.25 15.20
C GLU A 52 -37.64 -12.43 16.71
N LYS A 53 -37.98 -13.65 17.16
CA LYS A 53 -38.19 -14.00 18.57
C LYS A 53 -36.93 -13.83 19.45
N ASN A 54 -35.73 -14.01 18.88
CA ASN A 54 -34.46 -13.86 19.61
C ASN A 54 -33.61 -12.66 19.16
N CYS A 55 -34.19 -11.73 18.38
CA CYS A 55 -33.53 -10.49 18.03
C CYS A 55 -33.40 -9.60 19.28
N PRO A 56 -32.21 -9.11 19.66
CA PRO A 56 -32.07 -8.29 20.86
C PRO A 56 -32.87 -6.99 20.76
N LYS A 57 -33.73 -6.73 21.75
CA LYS A 57 -34.65 -5.57 21.75
C LYS A 57 -33.93 -4.21 21.69
N HIS A 58 -32.68 -4.15 22.15
CA HIS A 58 -31.87 -2.92 22.17
C HIS A 58 -31.23 -2.56 20.81
N LEU A 59 -31.33 -3.41 19.79
CA LEU A 59 -30.80 -3.11 18.46
C LEU A 59 -31.65 -2.02 17.79
N THR A 60 -30.98 -1.06 17.15
CA THR A 60 -31.59 -0.10 16.21
C THR A 60 -32.18 -0.82 15.00
N ASP A 61 -33.12 -0.21 14.28
CA ASP A 61 -33.74 -0.83 13.10
C ASP A 61 -32.72 -1.23 12.02
N SER A 62 -31.70 -0.40 11.81
CA SER A 62 -30.58 -0.72 10.91
C SER A 62 -29.82 -1.98 11.37
N GLN A 63 -29.53 -2.10 12.66
CA GLN A 63 -28.89 -3.29 13.23
C GLN A 63 -29.78 -4.52 13.17
N ARG A 64 -31.10 -4.38 13.37
CA ARG A 64 -32.09 -5.46 13.21
C ARG A 64 -32.18 -5.94 11.77
N ASN A 65 -32.23 -5.02 10.81
CA ASN A 65 -32.21 -5.36 9.38
C ASN A 65 -30.94 -6.11 9.01
N LYS A 66 -29.78 -5.68 9.52
CA LYS A 66 -28.51 -6.42 9.36
C LYS A 66 -28.58 -7.80 10.01
N TRP A 67 -29.16 -7.91 11.21
CA TRP A 67 -29.36 -9.18 11.92
C TRP A 67 -30.13 -10.19 11.06
N PHE A 68 -31.28 -9.79 10.51
CA PHE A 68 -32.12 -10.64 9.65
C PHE A 68 -31.47 -10.94 8.29
N LYS A 69 -30.80 -9.96 7.67
CA LYS A 69 -30.09 -10.18 6.41
C LYS A 69 -28.99 -11.24 6.54
N VAL A 70 -28.23 -11.19 7.64
CA VAL A 70 -27.20 -12.21 7.93
C VAL A 70 -27.85 -13.59 8.17
N ALA A 71 -28.96 -13.65 8.92
CA ALA A 71 -29.70 -14.90 9.14
C ALA A 71 -30.20 -15.52 7.83
N LYS A 72 -30.79 -14.71 6.94
CA LYS A 72 -31.25 -15.15 5.62
C LYS A 72 -30.09 -15.67 4.76
N LYS A 73 -28.95 -14.96 4.74
CA LYS A 73 -27.74 -15.40 4.03
C LYS A 73 -27.21 -16.73 4.59
N ALA A 74 -27.20 -16.89 5.91
CA ALA A 74 -26.76 -18.11 6.56
C ALA A 74 -27.65 -19.30 6.19
N ASN A 75 -28.98 -19.12 6.23
CA ASN A 75 -29.95 -20.14 5.84
C ASN A 75 -29.82 -20.52 4.36
N ALA A 76 -29.66 -19.55 3.46
CA ALA A 76 -29.45 -19.80 2.04
C ALA A 76 -28.18 -20.63 1.78
N ASN A 77 -27.07 -20.29 2.44
CA ASN A 77 -25.83 -21.07 2.33
C ASN A 77 -25.99 -22.50 2.86
N ALA A 78 -26.65 -22.67 4.02
CA ALA A 78 -26.90 -24.00 4.58
C ALA A 78 -27.81 -24.85 3.68
N GLN A 79 -28.81 -24.24 3.04
CA GLN A 79 -29.65 -24.92 2.05
C GLN A 79 -28.85 -25.34 0.82
N LEU A 80 -28.01 -24.46 0.27
CA LEU A 80 -27.15 -24.79 -0.87
C LEU A 80 -26.20 -25.94 -0.59
N VAL A 81 -25.53 -25.93 0.57
CA VAL A 81 -24.62 -27.01 0.99
C VAL A 81 -25.34 -28.36 1.17
N ARG A 82 -26.65 -28.34 1.49
CA ARG A 82 -27.46 -29.58 1.55
C ARG A 82 -27.91 -30.07 0.18
N GLN A 83 -28.12 -29.15 -0.76
CA GLN A 83 -28.71 -29.45 -2.07
C GLN A 83 -27.67 -29.82 -3.13
N LEU A 84 -26.44 -29.34 -2.99
CA LEU A 84 -25.40 -29.45 -4.01
C LEU A 84 -24.16 -30.15 -3.43
N PRO A 85 -23.39 -30.87 -4.28
CA PRO A 85 -22.09 -31.37 -3.87
C PRO A 85 -21.17 -30.21 -3.43
N PRO A 86 -20.30 -30.43 -2.43
CA PRO A 86 -19.38 -29.39 -1.98
C PRO A 86 -18.39 -29.05 -3.09
N PHE A 87 -18.10 -27.76 -3.26
CA PHE A 87 -17.03 -27.33 -4.15
C PHE A 87 -15.71 -27.90 -3.67
N ARG A 88 -15.00 -28.56 -4.57
CA ARG A 88 -13.65 -29.09 -4.33
C ARG A 88 -12.76 -28.71 -5.48
N TRP A 89 -11.56 -28.23 -5.15
CA TRP A 89 -10.51 -28.16 -6.15
C TRP A 89 -10.16 -29.57 -6.64
N PRO A 90 -9.91 -29.80 -7.95
CA PRO A 90 -9.66 -31.13 -8.50
C PRO A 90 -8.56 -31.89 -7.73
N THR A 91 -8.89 -33.10 -7.29
CA THR A 91 -8.14 -33.92 -6.33
C THR A 91 -6.91 -34.62 -6.92
N SER A 92 -6.60 -34.42 -8.20
CA SER A 92 -5.41 -35.04 -8.81
C SER A 92 -4.10 -34.59 -8.16
N HIS A 93 -4.11 -33.46 -7.46
CA HIS A 93 -3.00 -32.97 -6.65
C HIS A 93 -3.52 -32.59 -5.26
N SER A 94 -3.05 -33.28 -4.23
CA SER A 94 -3.32 -32.85 -2.85
C SER A 94 -2.64 -31.52 -2.62
N ILE A 95 -3.40 -30.42 -2.65
CA ILE A 95 -2.88 -29.11 -2.27
C ILE A 95 -2.71 -29.09 -0.77
N GLN A 96 -1.47 -29.18 -0.31
CA GLN A 96 -1.13 -28.90 1.08
C GLN A 96 -0.92 -27.39 1.23
N PRO A 97 -1.78 -26.67 1.99
CA PRO A 97 -1.59 -25.25 2.21
C PRO A 97 -0.31 -25.00 3.01
N ILE A 98 0.40 -23.93 2.65
CA ILE A 98 1.58 -23.44 3.35
C ILE A 98 1.12 -22.36 4.32
N PHE A 99 1.36 -22.57 5.62
CA PHE A 99 0.99 -21.61 6.65
C PHE A 99 2.11 -20.60 6.89
N ILE A 100 1.75 -19.32 6.91
CA ILE A 100 2.65 -18.23 7.29
C ILE A 100 2.01 -17.46 8.45
N HIS A 101 2.76 -17.31 9.52
CA HIS A 101 2.33 -16.61 10.73
C HIS A 101 3.53 -15.97 11.43
N HIS A 102 3.30 -15.24 12.51
CA HIS A 102 4.36 -14.51 13.23
C HIS A 102 5.52 -15.37 13.78
N LEU A 103 5.33 -16.69 13.92
CA LEU A 103 6.37 -17.64 14.34
C LEU A 103 7.07 -18.36 13.16
N THR A 104 6.70 -18.09 11.91
CA THR A 104 7.29 -18.76 10.75
C THR A 104 8.73 -18.25 10.58
N PRO A 105 9.74 -19.14 10.55
CA PRO A 105 11.14 -18.74 10.34
C PRO A 105 11.32 -18.05 8.99
N HIS A 106 12.24 -17.08 8.94
CA HIS A 106 12.55 -16.34 7.69
C HIS A 106 13.01 -17.27 6.57
N SER A 107 13.79 -18.32 6.88
CA SER A 107 14.22 -19.31 5.89
C SER A 107 13.06 -20.06 5.20
N ILE A 108 11.97 -20.30 5.92
CA ILE A 108 10.76 -20.89 5.32
C ILE A 108 10.08 -19.85 4.42
N ILE A 109 10.00 -18.59 4.86
CA ILE A 109 9.46 -17.50 4.03
C ILE A 109 10.26 -17.36 2.74
N ASP A 110 11.59 -17.35 2.80
CA ASP A 110 12.49 -17.30 1.63
C ASP A 110 12.30 -18.49 0.70
N SER A 111 12.12 -19.69 1.25
CA SER A 111 11.85 -20.90 0.46
C SER A 111 10.49 -20.84 -0.23
N VAL A 112 9.47 -20.32 0.46
CA VAL A 112 8.12 -20.12 -0.10
C VAL A 112 8.17 -19.07 -1.20
N LEU A 113 8.91 -17.99 -0.99
CA LEU A 113 9.13 -16.94 -1.98
C LEU A 113 9.76 -17.49 -3.25
N HIS A 114 10.85 -18.22 -3.09
CA HIS A 114 11.51 -18.89 -4.19
C HIS A 114 10.55 -19.84 -4.93
N LYS A 115 9.78 -20.63 -4.17
CA LYS A 115 8.80 -21.56 -4.74
C LYS A 115 7.71 -20.87 -5.55
N ILE A 116 7.25 -19.68 -5.14
CA ILE A 116 6.15 -18.99 -5.82
C ILE A 116 6.58 -17.92 -6.83
N ARG A 117 7.88 -17.70 -6.97
CA ARG A 117 8.45 -16.69 -7.86
C ARG A 117 8.07 -16.89 -9.33
N ASP A 118 7.98 -18.14 -9.77
CA ASP A 118 7.72 -18.50 -11.16
C ASP A 118 6.21 -18.72 -11.45
N ALA A 119 5.34 -18.35 -10.51
CA ALA A 119 3.91 -18.44 -10.74
C ALA A 119 3.45 -17.40 -11.77
N THR A 120 2.58 -17.83 -12.67
CA THR A 120 2.06 -17.04 -13.79
C THR A 120 0.79 -16.28 -13.42
N VAL A 121 0.00 -16.82 -12.49
CA VAL A 121 -1.27 -16.23 -12.04
C VAL A 121 -1.35 -16.31 -10.52
N TYR A 122 -1.83 -15.23 -9.91
CA TYR A 122 -2.14 -15.17 -8.49
C TYR A 122 -3.61 -14.87 -8.27
N VAL A 123 -4.26 -15.64 -7.39
CA VAL A 123 -5.57 -15.32 -6.84
C VAL A 123 -5.37 -14.99 -5.37
N ILE A 124 -5.92 -13.86 -4.94
CA ILE A 124 -5.77 -13.38 -3.56
C ILE A 124 -7.16 -13.12 -3.01
N ASP A 125 -7.40 -13.61 -1.80
CA ASP A 125 -8.59 -13.31 -1.03
C ASP A 125 -8.21 -12.94 0.41
N THR A 126 -9.17 -12.39 1.15
CA THR A 126 -8.98 -12.03 2.56
C THR A 126 -10.22 -12.31 3.39
N GLU A 127 -10.02 -12.76 4.63
CA GLU A 127 -11.05 -12.87 5.65
C GLU A 127 -10.61 -12.09 6.90
N SER A 128 -11.53 -11.40 7.59
CA SER A 128 -11.20 -10.62 8.79
C SER A 128 -12.11 -10.96 9.96
N ASP A 129 -11.56 -10.97 11.18
CA ASP A 129 -12.35 -11.04 12.40
C ASP A 129 -13.41 -9.92 12.43
N PRO A 130 -14.61 -10.16 12.98
CA PRO A 130 -15.60 -9.10 13.14
C PRO A 130 -15.09 -8.00 14.10
N PRO A 131 -15.36 -6.71 13.81
CA PRO A 131 -14.99 -5.61 14.69
C PRO A 131 -15.54 -5.81 16.09
N THR A 132 -14.66 -5.67 17.09
CA THR A 132 -15.06 -5.65 18.50
C THR A 132 -15.15 -4.20 18.98
N PRO A 133 -16.04 -3.85 19.94
CA PRO A 133 -16.18 -2.49 20.46
C PRO A 133 -14.88 -1.86 20.99
N PHE A 134 -13.90 -2.69 21.35
CA PHE A 134 -12.63 -2.29 21.95
C PHE A 134 -11.45 -2.29 20.97
N ARG A 135 -11.64 -2.77 19.73
CA ARG A 135 -10.62 -2.82 18.68
C ARG A 135 -11.27 -2.63 17.32
N SER A 136 -11.53 -1.37 16.95
CA SER A 136 -12.06 -1.02 15.62
C SER A 136 -10.98 -0.91 14.55
N GLU A 137 -9.71 -0.69 14.94
CA GLU A 137 -8.64 -0.26 14.01
C GLU A 137 -7.66 -1.38 13.62
N SER A 138 -7.68 -2.53 14.28
CA SER A 138 -6.79 -3.66 13.97
C SER A 138 -7.51 -4.97 14.22
N LEU A 139 -8.10 -5.51 13.15
CA LEU A 139 -8.77 -6.79 13.18
C LEU A 139 -7.83 -7.85 12.64
N PRO A 140 -7.55 -8.90 13.43
CA PRO A 140 -6.83 -10.04 12.90
C PRO A 140 -7.52 -10.56 11.65
N ALA A 141 -6.72 -11.02 10.71
CA ALA A 141 -7.18 -11.38 9.39
C ALA A 141 -6.40 -12.55 8.83
N LEU A 142 -7.02 -13.21 7.87
CA LEU A 142 -6.44 -14.23 7.03
C LEU A 142 -6.27 -13.66 5.64
N ILE A 143 -5.11 -13.89 5.03
CA ILE A 143 -4.90 -13.66 3.61
C ILE A 143 -4.69 -15.02 2.97
N GLN A 144 -5.49 -15.33 1.96
CA GLN A 144 -5.39 -16.54 1.16
C GLN A 144 -4.76 -16.19 -0.17
N ILE A 145 -3.73 -16.94 -0.58
CA ILE A 145 -3.09 -16.73 -1.88
C ILE A 145 -2.99 -18.07 -2.60
N GLN A 146 -3.53 -18.15 -3.80
CA GLN A 146 -3.24 -19.23 -4.73
C GLN A 146 -2.22 -18.72 -5.76
N ALA A 147 -1.04 -19.33 -5.77
CA ALA A 147 -0.04 -19.17 -6.81
C ALA A 147 -0.19 -20.32 -7.82
N ILE A 148 -0.45 -19.99 -9.08
CA ILE A 148 -0.63 -20.93 -10.18
C ILE A 148 0.64 -20.87 -11.03
N HIS A 149 1.31 -22.02 -11.17
CA HIS A 149 2.56 -22.14 -11.91
C HIS A 149 2.27 -22.47 -13.37
N HIS A 150 2.89 -23.52 -13.91
CA HIS A 150 2.54 -24.13 -15.19
C HIS A 150 1.37 -25.11 -15.03
N GLU A 151 0.76 -25.53 -16.15
CA GLU A 151 -0.62 -26.03 -16.36
C GLU A 151 -1.25 -27.01 -15.34
N ASN A 152 -0.54 -27.52 -14.34
CA ASN A 152 -1.08 -28.43 -13.34
C ASN A 152 -0.58 -28.22 -11.89
N SER A 153 0.35 -27.30 -11.63
CA SER A 153 0.86 -27.10 -10.26
C SER A 153 0.40 -25.78 -9.65
N THR A 154 -0.09 -25.86 -8.42
CA THR A 154 -0.53 -24.69 -7.66
C THR A 154 -0.04 -24.80 -6.22
N SER A 155 0.31 -23.67 -5.63
CA SER A 155 0.63 -23.54 -4.22
C SER A 155 -0.38 -22.63 -3.57
N VAL A 156 -0.94 -23.05 -2.43
CA VAL A 156 -1.85 -22.21 -1.64
C VAL A 156 -1.15 -21.79 -0.36
N LEU A 157 -1.17 -20.49 -0.09
CA LEU A 157 -0.61 -19.88 1.09
C LEU A 157 -1.76 -19.38 1.96
N ILE A 158 -1.65 -19.64 3.26
CA ILE A 158 -2.57 -19.16 4.28
C ILE A 158 -1.77 -18.31 5.25
N ILE A 159 -2.01 -17.00 5.23
CA ILE A 159 -1.24 -16.03 6.01
C ILE A 159 -2.11 -15.47 7.13
N GLU A 160 -1.78 -15.78 8.39
CA GLU A 160 -2.42 -15.19 9.55
C GLU A 160 -1.73 -13.88 9.95
N THR A 161 -2.48 -12.78 9.94
CA THR A 161 -2.00 -11.43 10.28
C THR A 161 -2.84 -10.79 11.38
N GLN A 162 -2.27 -9.83 12.11
CA GLN A 162 -2.99 -9.05 13.13
C GLN A 162 -3.86 -7.92 12.53
N PHE A 163 -3.60 -7.56 11.27
CA PHE A 163 -4.36 -6.57 10.52
C PHE A 163 -4.19 -6.81 9.02
N LEU A 164 -5.25 -6.58 8.25
CA LEU A 164 -5.10 -6.38 6.82
C LEU A 164 -4.32 -5.08 6.59
N PRO A 165 -3.42 -5.05 5.59
CA PRO A 165 -2.73 -3.83 5.23
C PRO A 165 -3.74 -2.78 4.74
N TYR A 166 -3.41 -1.50 4.92
CA TYR A 166 -4.18 -0.43 4.31
C TYR A 166 -4.17 -0.59 2.77
N PRO A 167 -5.30 -0.36 2.06
CA PRO A 167 -5.36 -0.46 0.60
C PRO A 167 -4.34 0.43 -0.13
N SER A 168 -3.96 1.56 0.48
CA SER A 168 -2.93 2.49 -0.01
C SER A 168 -1.50 2.10 0.37
N SER A 169 -1.32 1.03 1.12
CA SER A 169 -0.01 0.57 1.58
C SER A 169 0.45 -0.59 0.70
N PRO A 170 1.34 -0.35 -0.29
CA PRO A 170 1.94 -1.43 -1.10
C PRO A 170 2.82 -2.39 -0.27
N THR A 171 2.89 -2.18 1.05
CA THR A 171 3.88 -2.80 1.92
C THR A 171 3.59 -4.24 2.31
N LEU A 172 2.38 -4.79 2.21
CA LEU A 172 2.17 -6.21 2.53
C LEU A 172 2.84 -7.12 1.50
N PHE A 173 2.54 -6.92 0.21
CA PHE A 173 3.14 -7.69 -0.88
C PHE A 173 4.63 -7.38 -1.02
N ARG A 174 5.05 -6.12 -0.80
CA ARG A 174 6.48 -5.76 -0.76
C ARG A 174 7.22 -6.38 0.44
N ARG A 175 6.63 -6.43 1.65
CA ARG A 175 7.29 -7.00 2.86
C ARG A 175 7.47 -8.49 2.83
N PHE A 176 6.57 -9.20 2.15
CA PHE A 176 6.84 -10.60 1.89
C PHE A 176 7.73 -10.77 0.66
N ALA A 177 8.01 -9.73 -0.14
CA ALA A 177 8.63 -9.83 -1.46
C ALA A 177 7.96 -10.86 -2.40
N LEU A 178 6.72 -11.27 -2.12
CA LEU A 178 6.03 -12.34 -2.85
C LEU A 178 5.77 -11.93 -4.29
N PHE A 179 5.38 -10.66 -4.50
CA PHE A 179 5.07 -10.09 -5.81
C PHE A 179 5.49 -8.61 -5.83
N ASP A 180 6.09 -8.17 -6.93
CA ASP A 180 6.14 -6.76 -7.27
C ASP A 180 4.75 -6.36 -7.80
N ILE A 181 4.01 -5.54 -7.06
CA ILE A 181 2.66 -5.13 -7.46
C ILE A 181 2.66 -4.42 -8.82
N ASP A 182 3.80 -3.82 -9.19
CA ASP A 182 4.02 -3.16 -10.47
C ASP A 182 4.19 -4.17 -11.63
N GLN A 183 4.33 -5.47 -11.33
CA GLN A 183 4.34 -6.58 -12.30
C GLN A 183 2.95 -7.18 -12.57
N ILE A 184 1.90 -6.81 -11.81
CA ILE A 184 0.52 -7.18 -12.15
C ILE A 184 0.07 -6.32 -13.33
N LYS A 185 0.52 -6.69 -14.53
CA LYS A 185 0.33 -5.86 -15.73
C LYS A 185 -1.09 -5.94 -16.30
N HIS A 186 -1.90 -6.90 -15.88
CA HIS A 186 -3.21 -7.17 -16.48
C HIS A 186 -4.21 -7.76 -15.46
N PRO A 187 -4.85 -6.94 -14.60
CA PRO A 187 -5.89 -7.45 -13.71
C PRO A 187 -7.09 -7.96 -14.53
N VAL A 188 -7.43 -9.24 -14.36
CA VAL A 188 -8.60 -9.83 -15.02
C VAL A 188 -9.86 -9.48 -14.24
N ASN A 189 -10.77 -8.73 -14.86
CA ASN A 189 -12.07 -8.43 -14.29
C ASN A 189 -13.03 -9.62 -14.52
N LEU A 190 -12.93 -10.64 -13.66
CA LEU A 190 -13.81 -11.82 -13.70
C LEU A 190 -15.29 -11.45 -13.66
N GLN A 191 -15.66 -10.37 -12.95
CA GLN A 191 -17.03 -9.89 -12.85
C GLN A 191 -17.61 -9.47 -14.20
N ALA A 192 -16.88 -8.60 -14.92
CA ALA A 192 -17.27 -8.14 -16.26
C ALA A 192 -17.34 -9.33 -17.23
N TYR A 193 -16.38 -10.24 -17.12
CA TYR A 193 -16.32 -11.40 -17.98
C TYR A 193 -17.47 -12.38 -17.75
N PHE A 194 -17.76 -12.78 -16.51
CA PHE A 194 -18.89 -13.67 -16.21
C PHE A 194 -20.23 -13.08 -16.63
N THR A 195 -20.38 -11.76 -16.47
CA THR A 195 -21.57 -11.06 -16.95
C THR A 195 -21.70 -11.19 -18.47
N THR A 196 -20.61 -10.98 -19.20
CA THR A 196 -20.55 -11.11 -20.67
C THR A 196 -20.81 -12.55 -21.12
N HIS A 197 -20.10 -13.53 -20.56
CA HIS A 197 -20.25 -14.94 -20.89
C HIS A 197 -21.66 -15.46 -20.60
N TRP A 198 -22.25 -15.06 -19.46
CA TRP A 198 -23.64 -15.38 -19.15
C TRP A 198 -24.57 -14.81 -20.21
N ASN A 199 -24.44 -13.52 -20.55
CA ASN A 199 -25.27 -12.89 -21.58
C ASN A 199 -25.16 -13.60 -22.95
N GLN A 200 -23.98 -14.12 -23.30
CA GLN A 200 -23.74 -14.81 -24.57
C GLN A 200 -24.26 -16.26 -24.61
N THR A 201 -24.12 -16.99 -23.50
CA THR A 201 -24.42 -18.44 -23.44
C THR A 201 -25.81 -18.75 -22.91
N HIS A 202 -26.54 -17.74 -22.42
CA HIS A 202 -27.85 -17.97 -21.85
C HIS A 202 -28.86 -18.41 -22.94
N PRO A 203 -29.57 -19.54 -22.76
CA PRO A 203 -30.45 -20.15 -23.77
C PRO A 203 -31.69 -19.32 -24.21
N HIS A 204 -31.82 -18.06 -23.82
CA HIS A 204 -32.90 -17.19 -24.29
C HIS A 204 -32.68 -16.64 -25.71
N LEU A 205 -31.45 -16.67 -26.25
CA LEU A 205 -31.19 -16.26 -27.64
C LEU A 205 -31.92 -17.15 -28.68
N SER A 206 -32.30 -18.38 -28.32
CA SER A 206 -33.01 -19.30 -29.23
C SER A 206 -34.52 -19.42 -28.97
N SER A 207 -35.02 -18.94 -27.81
CA SER A 207 -36.42 -19.16 -27.37
C SER A 207 -37.26 -17.88 -27.24
N CYS A 208 -36.71 -16.72 -27.63
CA CYS A 208 -37.43 -15.45 -27.72
C CYS A 208 -37.45 -14.93 -29.17
N PRO A 209 -38.15 -15.59 -30.12
CA PRO A 209 -37.87 -15.44 -31.55
C PRO A 209 -38.54 -14.23 -32.21
N THR A 210 -39.32 -13.42 -31.50
CA THR A 210 -40.29 -12.52 -32.15
C THR A 210 -40.21 -11.03 -31.83
N GLN A 211 -39.28 -10.54 -30.99
CA GLN A 211 -39.25 -9.11 -30.64
C GLN A 211 -37.88 -8.43 -30.55
N HIS A 212 -36.80 -9.03 -31.05
CA HIS A 212 -35.50 -8.35 -31.10
C HIS A 212 -34.98 -8.30 -32.53
N HIS A 213 -35.19 -7.15 -33.20
CA HIS A 213 -34.33 -6.78 -34.32
C HIS A 213 -32.94 -6.48 -33.76
N GLN A 214 -31.98 -7.36 -34.02
CA GLN A 214 -30.55 -7.05 -33.85
C GLN A 214 -30.21 -5.92 -34.84
N SER A 215 -30.08 -4.70 -34.36
CA SER A 215 -29.47 -3.61 -35.12
C SER A 215 -28.01 -3.99 -35.37
N GLN A 216 -27.65 -4.20 -36.64
CA GLN A 216 -26.26 -4.38 -37.07
C GLN A 216 -25.45 -3.17 -36.64
N ILE A 217 -24.40 -3.40 -35.85
CA ILE A 217 -23.45 -2.37 -35.43
C ILE A 217 -22.41 -2.22 -36.55
N ASN A 218 -22.39 -1.04 -37.19
CA ASN A 218 -21.26 -0.62 -38.02
C ASN A 218 -20.06 -0.34 -37.11
N LEU A 219 -18.94 -1.02 -37.35
CA LEU A 219 -17.73 -1.04 -36.54
C LEU A 219 -16.74 0.11 -36.82
N ASP A 220 -17.16 1.18 -37.51
CA ASP A 220 -16.23 2.19 -38.06
C ASP A 220 -16.28 3.56 -37.37
N SER A 221 -16.45 3.64 -36.05
CA SER A 221 -16.26 4.92 -35.34
C SER A 221 -15.49 4.79 -34.03
N ASP A 222 -14.32 5.44 -33.99
CA ASP A 222 -13.38 5.60 -32.87
C ASP A 222 -13.97 6.42 -31.70
N SER A 223 -15.05 5.96 -31.08
CA SER A 223 -15.53 6.52 -29.81
C SER A 223 -15.49 5.48 -28.70
N ASP A 224 -14.70 5.77 -27.67
CA ASP A 224 -14.71 5.16 -26.33
C ASP A 224 -16.11 5.27 -25.71
N SER A 225 -17.02 4.38 -26.07
CA SER A 225 -18.29 4.19 -25.36
C SER A 225 -18.47 2.72 -25.02
N ASP A 226 -18.64 2.50 -23.71
CA ASP A 226 -18.87 1.24 -23.03
C ASP A 226 -19.86 0.29 -23.74
N TYR A 227 -19.56 -0.99 -23.55
CA TYR A 227 -20.34 -2.17 -23.94
C TYR A 227 -21.83 -2.11 -23.53
N ASP A 228 -22.70 -1.62 -24.42
CA ASP A 228 -24.15 -1.82 -24.33
C ASP A 228 -24.60 -2.99 -25.21
N LEU A 229 -24.41 -4.21 -24.71
CA LEU A 229 -25.18 -5.38 -25.16
C LEU A 229 -26.32 -5.62 -24.17
N ILE A 230 -27.41 -4.88 -24.37
CA ILE A 230 -28.67 -5.06 -23.65
C ILE A 230 -29.72 -5.59 -24.64
N CYS A 231 -30.46 -6.62 -24.23
CA CYS A 231 -31.80 -6.91 -24.77
C CYS A 231 -32.67 -5.65 -24.60
N THR A 232 -32.63 -4.74 -25.56
CA THR A 232 -33.55 -3.61 -25.61
C THR A 232 -34.87 -4.12 -26.14
N VAL A 233 -35.89 -4.08 -25.28
CA VAL A 233 -37.27 -4.27 -25.73
C VAL A 233 -37.58 -3.16 -26.72
N ASP A 234 -38.05 -3.53 -27.90
CA ASP A 234 -38.47 -2.61 -28.94
C ASP A 234 -39.60 -1.70 -28.41
N THR A 235 -39.30 -0.42 -28.19
CA THR A 235 -40.27 0.57 -27.72
C THR A 235 -41.05 1.21 -28.87
N SER A 236 -40.87 0.78 -30.12
CA SER A 236 -41.60 1.32 -31.29
C SER A 236 -43.10 0.96 -31.31
N LYS A 237 -43.62 0.26 -30.29
CA LYS A 237 -45.04 -0.10 -30.17
C LYS A 237 -45.75 0.45 -28.93
N ILE A 238 -45.19 1.45 -28.25
CA ILE A 238 -45.95 2.19 -27.23
C ILE A 238 -46.60 3.38 -27.93
N ASP A 239 -47.86 3.19 -28.32
CA ASP A 239 -48.71 4.20 -28.96
C ASP A 239 -48.76 5.52 -28.17
N ASP A 240 -48.76 6.60 -28.94
CA ASP A 240 -49.07 7.97 -28.54
C ASP A 240 -50.47 8.04 -27.94
N ASP A 241 -50.55 8.01 -26.61
CA ASP A 241 -51.46 8.82 -25.79
C ASP A 241 -51.44 8.26 -24.37
N LEU A 242 -50.68 8.90 -23.48
CA LEU A 242 -51.05 9.13 -22.07
C LEU A 242 -49.94 9.93 -21.36
N GLN A 243 -50.40 10.92 -20.60
CA GLN A 243 -49.64 12.03 -20.04
C GLN A 243 -48.52 11.63 -19.08
N PHE A 244 -47.40 12.34 -19.22
CA PHE A 244 -46.34 12.64 -18.25
C PHE A 244 -46.55 12.09 -16.83
N ASN A 245 -46.00 10.91 -16.57
CA ASN A 245 -45.36 10.60 -15.29
C ASN A 245 -44.01 9.95 -15.59
N ARG A 246 -42.97 10.46 -14.93
CA ARG A 246 -41.56 10.08 -15.10
C ARG A 246 -41.37 8.57 -15.26
N VAL A 247 -41.26 8.11 -16.50
CA VAL A 247 -40.73 6.79 -16.81
C VAL A 247 -39.20 6.92 -16.80
N THR A 248 -38.58 6.52 -15.68
CA THR A 248 -37.15 6.20 -15.63
C THR A 248 -36.94 4.92 -16.45
N ASN A 249 -36.82 5.06 -17.77
CA ASN A 249 -36.54 3.96 -18.70
C ASN A 249 -35.12 3.42 -18.49
N LYS A 250 -34.91 2.63 -17.44
CA LYS A 250 -33.96 1.51 -17.50
C LYS A 250 -34.70 0.39 -18.20
N SER A 251 -34.22 -0.02 -19.37
CA SER A 251 -34.70 -1.19 -20.13
C SER A 251 -34.74 -2.45 -19.24
N THR A 252 -35.90 -2.72 -18.65
CA THR A 252 -36.13 -3.88 -17.79
C THR A 252 -36.36 -5.11 -18.66
N CYS A 253 -35.36 -5.99 -18.76
CA CYS A 253 -35.53 -7.39 -19.17
C CYS A 253 -36.75 -7.96 -18.42
N THR A 254 -37.75 -8.44 -19.13
CA THR A 254 -38.95 -9.12 -18.56
C THR A 254 -38.63 -10.49 -17.96
N CYS A 255 -37.39 -10.90 -18.09
CA CYS A 255 -36.78 -12.11 -17.54
C CYS A 255 -37.09 -12.23 -16.04
N PRO A 256 -37.65 -13.35 -15.56
CA PRO A 256 -37.80 -13.62 -14.13
C PRO A 256 -36.51 -13.39 -13.30
N ASP A 257 -36.63 -12.89 -12.07
CA ASP A 257 -35.47 -12.53 -11.19
C ASP A 257 -34.58 -13.72 -10.82
N ASP A 258 -35.15 -14.92 -10.86
CA ASP A 258 -34.47 -16.20 -10.68
C ASP A 258 -33.64 -16.61 -11.91
N ILE A 259 -33.95 -16.05 -13.08
CA ILE A 259 -33.30 -16.35 -14.37
C ILE A 259 -32.18 -15.35 -14.69
N ARG A 260 -32.36 -14.06 -14.38
CA ARG A 260 -31.30 -13.05 -14.47
C ARG A 260 -30.83 -12.67 -13.07
N PRO A 261 -29.74 -13.28 -12.57
CA PRO A 261 -29.19 -13.04 -11.24
C PRO A 261 -29.07 -11.57 -10.82
N TYR A 262 -28.79 -10.72 -11.81
CA TYR A 262 -28.42 -9.32 -11.66
C TYR A 262 -29.05 -8.53 -12.81
N LYS A 263 -30.28 -8.03 -12.57
CA LYS A 263 -30.96 -7.11 -13.49
C LYS A 263 -30.35 -5.72 -13.47
N ASP A 264 -29.80 -5.31 -12.34
CA ASP A 264 -29.08 -4.04 -12.21
C ASP A 264 -27.61 -4.25 -12.63
N PRO A 265 -27.08 -3.47 -13.60
CA PRO A 265 -25.65 -3.48 -13.93
C PRO A 265 -24.74 -3.18 -12.73
N THR A 266 -25.25 -2.57 -11.66
CA THR A 266 -24.48 -2.35 -10.42
C THR A 266 -24.39 -3.57 -9.52
N ASN A 267 -25.18 -4.63 -9.76
CA ASN A 267 -25.16 -5.82 -8.92
C ASN A 267 -24.04 -6.78 -9.34
N GLN A 268 -23.12 -7.06 -8.42
CA GLN A 268 -21.98 -7.94 -8.65
C GLN A 268 -22.32 -9.42 -8.44
N TRP A 269 -21.69 -10.30 -9.22
CA TRP A 269 -21.73 -11.75 -9.05
C TRP A 269 -21.11 -12.13 -7.70
N ALA A 270 -21.92 -12.76 -6.87
CA ALA A 270 -21.40 -13.43 -5.69
C ALA A 270 -20.69 -14.72 -6.15
N LEU A 271 -19.47 -14.96 -5.68
CA LEU A 271 -18.67 -16.14 -6.01
C LEU A 271 -19.45 -17.46 -5.86
N GLN A 272 -20.20 -17.61 -4.75
CA GLN A 272 -21.10 -18.76 -4.52
C GLN A 272 -22.07 -19.03 -5.68
N LYS A 273 -22.62 -17.95 -6.26
CA LYS A 273 -23.60 -18.04 -7.34
C LYS A 273 -22.93 -18.42 -8.65
N ALA A 274 -21.75 -17.86 -8.93
CA ALA A 274 -20.94 -18.24 -10.08
C ALA A 274 -20.54 -19.72 -10.03
N ILE A 275 -20.11 -20.22 -8.85
CA ILE A 275 -19.78 -21.64 -8.63
C ILE A 275 -21.00 -22.54 -8.84
N LYS A 276 -22.15 -22.19 -8.23
CA LYS A 276 -23.40 -22.94 -8.39
C LYS A 276 -23.78 -23.05 -9.86
N VAL A 277 -23.71 -21.95 -10.59
CA VAL A 277 -24.13 -21.91 -11.99
C VAL A 277 -23.16 -22.69 -12.89
N THR A 278 -21.85 -22.51 -12.68
CA THR A 278 -20.82 -23.05 -13.58
C THR A 278 -20.54 -24.53 -13.33
N PHE A 279 -20.53 -24.94 -12.05
CA PHE A 279 -20.11 -26.29 -11.65
C PHE A 279 -21.23 -27.12 -11.01
N ASN A 280 -22.40 -26.52 -10.74
CA ASN A 280 -23.46 -27.15 -9.95
C ASN A 280 -22.97 -27.65 -8.57
N GLU A 281 -22.03 -26.90 -7.98
CA GLU A 281 -21.42 -27.19 -6.69
C GLU A 281 -21.74 -26.07 -5.67
N ALA A 282 -21.53 -26.34 -4.39
CA ALA A 282 -21.66 -25.35 -3.32
C ALA A 282 -20.34 -25.14 -2.57
N LEU A 283 -19.82 -23.92 -2.64
CA LEU A 283 -18.73 -23.50 -1.75
C LEU A 283 -19.23 -23.43 -0.29
N ASN A 284 -18.57 -24.16 0.61
CA ASN A 284 -19.03 -24.30 1.98
C ASN A 284 -18.68 -23.07 2.83
N LYS A 285 -19.57 -22.07 2.84
CA LYS A 285 -19.39 -20.83 3.62
C LYS A 285 -19.84 -20.94 5.09
N LEU A 286 -20.02 -22.13 5.67
CA LEU A 286 -20.50 -22.29 7.05
C LEU A 286 -19.53 -21.75 8.12
N HIS A 287 -18.25 -21.60 7.78
CA HIS A 287 -17.22 -21.16 8.71
C HIS A 287 -16.72 -19.72 8.49
N THR A 288 -17.31 -18.96 7.56
CA THR A 288 -16.88 -17.56 7.27
C THR A 288 -17.05 -16.61 8.43
N MET A 289 -17.94 -16.94 9.37
CA MET A 289 -18.25 -16.12 10.54
C MET A 289 -17.48 -16.54 11.79
N ASN A 290 -16.44 -17.38 11.65
CA ASN A 290 -15.59 -17.76 12.77
C ASN A 290 -14.59 -16.65 13.14
N THR A 291 -13.85 -16.88 14.22
CA THR A 291 -12.66 -16.09 14.53
C THR A 291 -11.51 -16.65 13.70
N TRP A 292 -11.02 -15.89 12.74
CA TRP A 292 -9.95 -16.28 11.83
C TRP A 292 -8.57 -16.23 12.51
N ALA A 293 -8.39 -15.39 13.53
CA ALA A 293 -7.20 -15.46 14.39
C ALA A 293 -7.34 -16.48 15.52
N CYS A 294 -7.31 -17.76 15.15
CA CYS A 294 -7.40 -18.86 16.09
C CYS A 294 -6.25 -19.88 15.98
N ALA A 295 -5.15 -19.46 15.33
CA ALA A 295 -4.00 -20.30 15.00
C ALA A 295 -4.45 -21.48 14.14
N LEU A 296 -4.70 -21.21 12.86
CA LEU A 296 -5.15 -22.22 11.90
C LEU A 296 -4.09 -23.30 11.66
N ASP A 297 -2.81 -22.95 11.72
CA ASP A 297 -1.73 -23.93 11.64
C ASP A 297 -1.85 -24.93 12.81
N PRO A 298 -2.08 -26.23 12.52
CA PRO A 298 -2.19 -27.25 13.56
C PRO A 298 -0.98 -27.29 14.51
N ILE A 299 0.23 -26.97 14.01
CA ILE A 299 1.49 -27.00 14.78
C ILE A 299 1.46 -25.98 15.93
N LEU A 300 0.73 -24.88 15.77
CA LEU A 300 0.63 -23.82 16.78
C LEU A 300 -0.39 -24.12 17.89
N THR A 301 -1.20 -25.17 17.75
CA THR A 301 -2.26 -25.45 18.71
C THR A 301 -1.79 -26.40 19.80
N THR A 302 -1.98 -26.01 21.06
CA THR A 302 -1.69 -26.86 22.24
C THR A 302 -2.96 -27.49 22.83
N ASP A 303 -4.13 -26.90 22.53
CA ASP A 303 -5.45 -27.34 23.00
C ASP A 303 -6.16 -28.16 21.92
N TYR A 304 -5.93 -29.48 21.91
CA TYR A 304 -6.47 -30.44 20.94
C TYR A 304 -7.79 -31.07 21.39
N THR A 305 -8.86 -30.27 21.56
CA THR A 305 -10.18 -30.92 21.56
C THR A 305 -10.53 -31.35 20.14
N SER A 306 -11.05 -32.58 19.97
CA SER A 306 -11.43 -33.14 18.67
C SER A 306 -12.29 -32.18 17.84
N ASP A 307 -13.24 -31.51 18.50
CA ASP A 307 -14.16 -30.57 17.89
C ASP A 307 -13.46 -29.30 17.39
N SER A 308 -12.42 -28.85 18.08
CA SER A 308 -11.64 -27.67 17.67
C SER A 308 -10.76 -27.99 16.47
N THR A 309 -10.18 -29.20 16.42
CA THR A 309 -9.37 -29.66 15.29
C THR A 309 -10.24 -29.80 14.04
N ALA A 310 -11.39 -30.46 14.14
CA ALA A 310 -12.33 -30.60 13.02
C ALA A 310 -12.78 -29.23 12.49
N THR A 311 -13.12 -28.29 13.38
CA THR A 311 -13.53 -26.94 12.99
C THR A 311 -12.41 -26.19 12.26
N ARG A 312 -11.16 -26.28 12.73
CA ARG A 312 -10.01 -25.66 12.05
C ARG A 312 -9.76 -26.29 10.68
N THR A 313 -9.84 -27.61 10.59
CA THR A 313 -9.74 -28.32 9.30
C THR A 313 -10.78 -27.81 8.31
N ASP A 314 -12.03 -27.67 8.73
CA ASP A 314 -13.08 -27.13 7.87
C ASP A 314 -12.82 -25.67 7.46
N MET A 315 -12.29 -24.84 8.37
CA MET A 315 -11.90 -23.46 8.07
C MET A 315 -10.78 -23.39 7.04
N ILE A 316 -9.76 -24.26 7.15
CA ILE A 316 -8.66 -24.38 6.19
C ILE A 316 -9.22 -24.82 4.83
N VAL A 317 -10.07 -25.85 4.81
CA VAL A 317 -10.69 -26.36 3.58
C VAL A 317 -11.52 -25.26 2.90
N TYR A 318 -12.26 -24.46 3.67
CA TYR A 318 -12.95 -23.30 3.13
C TYR A 318 -11.97 -22.30 2.52
N ALA A 319 -10.96 -21.85 3.28
CA ALA A 319 -10.00 -20.83 2.84
C ALA A 319 -9.28 -21.24 1.55
N VAL A 320 -8.86 -22.50 1.44
CA VAL A 320 -8.27 -23.07 0.22
C VAL A 320 -9.28 -23.04 -0.93
N ASN A 321 -10.51 -23.49 -0.72
CA ASN A 321 -11.51 -23.55 -1.77
C ASN A 321 -12.00 -22.17 -2.23
N ASP A 322 -12.04 -21.17 -1.34
CA ASP A 322 -12.48 -19.80 -1.67
C ASP A 322 -11.47 -19.12 -2.60
N VAL A 323 -10.17 -19.28 -2.35
CA VAL A 323 -9.12 -18.74 -3.24
C VAL A 323 -8.95 -19.58 -4.51
N CYS A 324 -9.21 -20.89 -4.46
CA CYS A 324 -9.16 -21.77 -5.62
C CYS A 324 -10.36 -21.58 -6.57
N ALA A 325 -11.54 -21.20 -6.07
CA ALA A 325 -12.72 -21.11 -6.91
C ALA A 325 -12.60 -20.12 -8.08
N PRO A 326 -12.08 -18.88 -7.90
CA PRO A 326 -11.84 -17.95 -9.00
C PRO A 326 -10.90 -18.50 -10.07
N ALA A 327 -9.87 -19.27 -9.69
CA ALA A 327 -8.97 -19.90 -10.65
C ALA A 327 -9.68 -20.99 -11.47
N ARG A 328 -10.50 -21.84 -10.83
CA ARG A 328 -11.23 -22.91 -11.55
C ARG A 328 -12.23 -22.31 -12.51
N LEU A 329 -12.87 -21.23 -12.07
CA LEU A 329 -13.73 -20.38 -12.90
C LEU A 329 -12.95 -19.85 -14.10
N LEU A 330 -11.77 -19.24 -13.90
CA LEU A 330 -10.91 -18.76 -14.98
C LEU A 330 -10.51 -19.87 -15.97
N PHE A 331 -10.02 -21.02 -15.49
CA PHE A 331 -9.64 -22.14 -16.35
C PHE A 331 -10.81 -22.70 -17.16
N GLN A 332 -11.99 -22.79 -16.56
CA GLN A 332 -13.20 -23.21 -17.27
C GLN A 332 -13.52 -22.22 -18.40
N LEU A 333 -13.31 -20.93 -18.18
CA LEU A 333 -13.51 -19.90 -19.20
C LEU A 333 -12.45 -20.01 -20.31
N ASP A 334 -11.18 -20.16 -19.99
CA ASP A 334 -10.09 -20.30 -20.97
C ASP A 334 -10.30 -21.52 -21.87
N HIS A 335 -10.70 -22.67 -21.31
CA HIS A 335 -11.02 -23.85 -22.11
C HIS A 335 -12.21 -23.61 -23.06
N LEU A 336 -13.22 -22.84 -22.65
CA LEU A 336 -14.33 -22.47 -23.50
C LEU A 336 -13.91 -21.48 -24.59
N ILE A 337 -13.05 -20.50 -24.29
CA ILE A 337 -12.49 -19.55 -25.26
C ILE A 337 -11.64 -20.27 -26.31
N ILE A 338 -10.68 -21.08 -25.88
CA ILE A 338 -9.80 -21.85 -26.77
C ILE A 338 -10.65 -22.78 -27.64
N ARG A 339 -11.68 -23.42 -27.08
CA ARG A 339 -12.60 -24.28 -27.83
C ARG A 339 -13.43 -23.48 -28.86
N HIS A 340 -13.93 -22.30 -28.49
CA HIS A 340 -14.73 -21.45 -29.39
C HIS A 340 -13.89 -20.85 -30.52
N LEU A 341 -12.66 -20.42 -30.22
CA LEU A 341 -11.70 -19.93 -31.22
C LEU A 341 -11.23 -21.04 -32.17
N ARG A 342 -11.02 -22.26 -31.65
CA ARG A 342 -10.69 -23.44 -32.46
C ARG A 342 -11.88 -23.92 -33.30
N SER A 343 -13.12 -23.82 -32.81
CA SER A 343 -14.30 -24.20 -33.61
C SER A 343 -14.67 -23.15 -34.67
N SER A 344 -14.41 -21.87 -34.40
CA SER A 344 -14.71 -20.78 -35.33
C SER A 344 -13.72 -20.70 -36.50
N SER A 345 -12.48 -21.19 -36.31
CA SER A 345 -11.44 -21.22 -37.35
C SER A 345 -11.57 -22.40 -38.32
N LEU A 346 -12.38 -23.42 -38.01
CA LEU A 346 -12.58 -24.60 -38.87
C LEU A 346 -13.73 -24.45 -39.89
N SER A 347 -14.45 -23.32 -39.91
CA SER A 347 -15.58 -23.13 -40.85
C SER A 347 -15.23 -22.42 -42.16
N THR A 348 -13.98 -22.04 -42.39
CA THR A 348 -13.55 -21.53 -43.70
C THR A 348 -13.25 -22.71 -44.63
N THR A 349 -14.31 -23.28 -45.20
CA THR A 349 -14.19 -24.21 -46.32
C THR A 349 -13.66 -23.45 -47.53
N VAL A 350 -12.34 -23.51 -47.73
CA VAL A 350 -11.72 -23.10 -48.99
C VAL A 350 -12.13 -24.13 -50.06
N PRO A 351 -12.61 -23.72 -51.25
CA PRO A 351 -12.97 -24.66 -52.30
C PRO A 351 -11.72 -25.40 -52.78
N SER A 352 -11.76 -26.72 -52.67
CA SER A 352 -10.72 -27.63 -53.12
C SER A 352 -10.50 -27.49 -54.63
N THR A 353 -9.35 -26.96 -55.03
CA THR A 353 -8.84 -27.12 -56.41
C THR A 353 -7.81 -28.25 -56.39
N SER A 354 -7.97 -29.20 -57.30
CA SER A 354 -7.31 -30.50 -57.34
C SER A 354 -5.92 -30.48 -57.99
N LEU A 355 -5.16 -31.57 -57.71
CA LEU A 355 -3.99 -32.17 -58.42
C LEU A 355 -2.58 -31.87 -57.85
N PRO A 356 -1.59 -32.76 -58.04
CA PRO A 356 -1.60 -34.18 -57.68
C PRO A 356 -0.32 -34.64 -56.91
N SER A 357 -0.47 -35.81 -56.30
CA SER A 357 0.47 -36.72 -55.62
C SER A 357 1.95 -36.72 -56.03
N SER A 358 2.82 -36.85 -55.01
CA SER A 358 4.03 -37.69 -55.11
C SER A 358 4.38 -38.40 -53.78
N ASN A 359 4.21 -39.71 -53.83
CA ASN A 359 4.63 -40.85 -53.01
C ASN A 359 5.80 -40.70 -52.00
N SER A 360 5.52 -41.19 -50.77
CA SER A 360 6.24 -42.27 -50.03
C SER A 360 7.66 -42.07 -49.49
N PRO A 361 8.15 -42.92 -48.55
CA PRO A 361 7.48 -43.52 -47.40
C PRO A 361 8.27 -43.43 -46.07
N GLU A 362 7.52 -43.68 -45.00
CA GLU A 362 7.89 -44.00 -43.61
C GLU A 362 8.91 -45.17 -43.50
N PRO A 363 9.71 -45.25 -42.41
CA PRO A 363 9.57 -46.45 -41.59
C PRO A 363 9.75 -46.24 -40.06
N GLN A 364 8.70 -46.67 -39.35
CA GLN A 364 8.64 -47.57 -38.18
C GLN A 364 9.90 -47.84 -37.33
N SER A 365 9.70 -47.60 -36.02
CA SER A 365 10.46 -48.12 -34.87
C SER A 365 10.44 -49.65 -34.74
N PRO A 366 11.36 -50.22 -33.94
CA PRO A 366 10.90 -51.16 -32.93
C PRO A 366 11.65 -51.08 -31.57
N GLU A 367 10.88 -51.29 -30.50
CA GLU A 367 11.27 -51.88 -29.21
C GLU A 367 10.81 -53.38 -29.22
N PRO A 368 11.00 -54.21 -28.18
CA PRO A 368 12.12 -54.42 -27.24
C PRO A 368 12.43 -55.94 -27.01
N SER A 369 13.50 -56.29 -26.30
CA SER A 369 13.56 -57.53 -25.46
C SER A 369 14.78 -57.63 -24.52
N THR A 370 14.47 -58.05 -23.30
CA THR A 370 15.25 -58.42 -22.08
C THR A 370 16.06 -59.75 -22.23
N PRO A 371 16.73 -60.34 -21.20
CA PRO A 371 17.41 -59.86 -19.96
C PRO A 371 18.82 -60.49 -19.67
N GLU A 372 19.56 -59.93 -18.70
CA GLU A 372 20.60 -60.52 -17.79
C GLU A 372 21.88 -61.22 -18.35
N PRO A 373 22.96 -61.49 -17.56
CA PRO A 373 23.21 -61.25 -16.12
C PRO A 373 24.57 -60.55 -15.77
N GLN A 374 24.76 -60.24 -14.48
CA GLN A 374 26.03 -59.77 -13.86
C GLN A 374 27.19 -60.79 -14.01
N PRO A 375 28.49 -60.39 -13.91
CA PRO A 375 29.13 -60.29 -12.58
C PRO A 375 30.27 -59.24 -12.42
N SER A 376 30.44 -58.82 -11.15
CA SER A 376 31.68 -58.56 -10.39
C SER A 376 32.83 -57.66 -10.93
N LEU A 377 32.96 -56.50 -10.25
CA LEU A 377 34.16 -55.95 -9.57
C LEU A 377 35.51 -55.89 -10.30
N SER A 378 35.93 -54.66 -10.62
CA SER A 378 37.32 -54.17 -10.53
C SER A 378 37.32 -52.63 -10.39
N PRO A 379 38.25 -52.02 -9.63
CA PRO A 379 38.20 -50.59 -9.28
C PRO A 379 38.81 -49.74 -10.41
N LEU A 380 37.98 -48.89 -11.03
CA LEU A 380 38.43 -47.97 -12.07
C LEU A 380 38.80 -46.61 -11.49
N HIS A 381 40.03 -46.24 -11.78
CA HIS A 381 40.68 -44.95 -11.62
C HIS A 381 39.78 -43.82 -12.13
N ILE A 382 39.31 -42.93 -11.23
CA ILE A 382 38.60 -41.71 -11.61
C ILE A 382 39.62 -40.73 -12.18
N GLN A 383 39.69 -40.70 -13.50
CA GLN A 383 40.28 -39.62 -14.27
C GLN A 383 39.40 -38.38 -14.05
N GLN A 384 39.94 -37.37 -13.38
CA GLN A 384 39.28 -36.08 -13.23
C GLN A 384 39.11 -35.45 -14.62
N SER A 385 37.87 -35.33 -15.06
CA SER A 385 37.48 -34.49 -16.19
C SER A 385 37.85 -33.04 -15.88
N PRO A 386 38.32 -32.26 -16.87
CA PRO A 386 38.63 -30.85 -16.66
C PRO A 386 37.33 -30.09 -16.36
N GLU A 387 37.30 -29.44 -15.19
CA GLU A 387 36.28 -28.45 -14.84
C GLU A 387 36.23 -27.39 -15.95
N ILE A 388 35.08 -27.33 -16.63
CA ILE A 388 34.68 -26.18 -17.42
C ILE A 388 34.47 -25.06 -16.40
N LEU A 389 35.49 -24.20 -16.25
CA LEU A 389 35.36 -22.90 -15.60
C LEU A 389 34.25 -22.14 -16.31
N SER A 390 33.05 -22.17 -15.74
CA SER A 390 32.01 -21.22 -16.08
C SER A 390 32.51 -19.86 -15.64
N ASP A 391 32.73 -18.95 -16.59
CA ASP A 391 32.90 -17.52 -16.33
C ASP A 391 31.66 -17.02 -15.57
N GLN A 392 31.67 -17.15 -14.24
CA GLN A 392 30.73 -16.44 -13.39
C GLN A 392 31.10 -14.98 -13.53
N GLU A 393 30.31 -14.24 -14.30
CA GLU A 393 30.38 -12.79 -14.36
C GLU A 393 30.43 -12.27 -12.91
N HIS A 394 31.59 -11.75 -12.52
CA HIS A 394 31.76 -11.11 -11.22
C HIS A 394 30.85 -9.89 -11.21
N VAL A 395 29.65 -10.06 -10.66
CA VAL A 395 28.73 -8.96 -10.42
C VAL A 395 29.46 -8.01 -9.47
N PRO A 396 29.77 -6.77 -9.88
CA PRO A 396 30.50 -5.84 -9.04
C PRO A 396 29.70 -5.62 -7.76
N GLU A 397 30.32 -5.86 -6.61
CA GLU A 397 29.69 -5.61 -5.31
C GLU A 397 29.33 -4.13 -5.21
N LEU A 398 28.05 -3.85 -4.93
CA LEU A 398 27.57 -2.49 -4.76
C LEU A 398 28.20 -1.90 -3.48
N PRO A 399 28.64 -0.63 -3.50
CA PRO A 399 29.13 0.01 -2.29
C PRO A 399 28.06 0.01 -1.20
N MET A 400 28.49 -0.31 0.02
CA MET A 400 27.63 -0.35 1.20
C MET A 400 27.65 1.01 1.91
N TYR A 401 26.48 1.52 2.27
CA TYR A 401 26.31 2.68 3.15
C TYR A 401 25.62 2.24 4.43
N PHE A 402 25.96 2.86 5.56
CA PHE A 402 25.41 2.51 6.87
C PHE A 402 24.63 3.67 7.46
N VAL A 403 23.46 3.39 8.04
CA VAL A 403 22.64 4.39 8.74
C VAL A 403 22.35 3.89 10.15
N LEU A 404 22.84 4.61 11.16
CA LEU A 404 22.49 4.36 12.56
C LEU A 404 21.44 5.38 13.02
N THR A 405 20.33 4.89 13.53
CA THR A 405 19.17 5.73 13.82
C THR A 405 18.44 5.31 15.08
N ASP A 406 17.75 6.26 15.71
CA ASP A 406 16.81 5.97 16.78
C ASP A 406 15.49 5.37 16.23
N SER A 407 14.39 5.46 17.00
CA SER A 407 13.07 4.95 16.60
C SER A 407 12.48 5.62 15.36
N HIS A 408 13.00 6.76 14.90
CA HIS A 408 12.46 7.49 13.74
C HIS A 408 12.48 6.68 12.45
N ALA A 409 13.48 5.82 12.23
CA ALA A 409 13.55 4.96 11.05
C ALA A 409 13.16 3.51 11.30
N ARG A 410 12.54 3.18 12.44
CA ARG A 410 12.18 1.79 12.81
C ARG A 410 11.23 1.13 11.79
N HIS A 411 10.49 1.90 11.00
CA HIS A 411 9.64 1.37 9.94
C HIS A 411 10.41 0.92 8.69
N ILE A 412 11.67 1.31 8.54
CA ILE A 412 12.57 0.84 7.47
C ILE A 412 13.14 -0.51 7.93
N LYS A 413 12.56 -1.60 7.45
CA LYS A 413 12.96 -2.97 7.83
C LYS A 413 14.03 -3.56 6.92
N GLU A 414 14.06 -3.10 5.68
CA GLU A 414 14.94 -3.63 4.63
C GLU A 414 16.04 -2.61 4.31
N PRO A 415 17.21 -3.07 3.84
CA PRO A 415 18.19 -2.17 3.25
C PRO A 415 17.60 -1.39 2.08
N ILE A 416 18.00 -0.13 1.92
CA ILE A 416 17.64 0.67 0.75
C ILE A 416 18.58 0.25 -0.38
N ILE A 417 18.05 -0.49 -1.36
CA ILE A 417 18.82 -0.97 -2.52
C ILE A 417 18.55 -0.05 -3.70
N THR A 418 19.62 0.41 -4.34
CA THR A 418 19.59 1.15 -5.60
C THR A 418 20.48 0.46 -6.63
N PRO A 419 20.43 0.83 -7.92
CA PRO A 419 21.39 0.32 -8.91
C PRO A 419 22.86 0.66 -8.63
N HIS A 420 23.13 1.51 -7.64
CA HIS A 420 24.44 2.13 -7.41
C HIS A 420 25.05 1.84 -6.05
N TYR A 421 24.23 1.50 -5.06
CA TYR A 421 24.65 1.25 -3.68
C TYR A 421 23.57 0.51 -2.91
N GLN A 422 23.95 -0.04 -1.77
CA GLN A 422 23.05 -0.59 -0.76
C GLN A 422 23.21 0.17 0.56
N ALA A 423 22.13 0.68 1.14
CA ALA A 423 22.16 1.34 2.46
C ALA A 423 21.53 0.45 3.54
N LEU A 424 22.35 0.01 4.50
CA LEU A 424 21.90 -0.77 5.67
C LEU A 424 21.43 0.18 6.77
N VAL A 425 20.15 0.09 7.15
CA VAL A 425 19.54 0.92 8.19
C VAL A 425 19.41 0.14 9.49
N HIS A 426 20.13 0.57 10.53
CA HIS A 426 20.11 -0.02 11.86
C HIS A 426 19.38 0.89 12.85
N ALA A 427 18.10 0.59 13.11
CA ALA A 427 17.22 1.40 13.95
C ALA A 427 17.07 0.83 15.36
N ILE A 428 17.45 1.60 16.39
CA ILE A 428 17.37 1.21 17.81
C ILE A 428 16.47 2.18 18.56
N SER A 429 15.33 1.71 19.08
CA SER A 429 14.43 2.57 19.85
C SER A 429 15.07 3.02 21.16
N GLY A 430 15.01 4.33 21.45
CA GLY A 430 15.63 4.89 22.64
C GLY A 430 17.12 5.21 22.51
N LEU A 431 17.72 5.00 21.33
CA LEU A 431 19.13 5.31 21.06
C LEU A 431 19.45 6.77 21.38
N ARG A 432 20.60 6.98 22.03
CA ARG A 432 21.19 8.26 22.42
C ARG A 432 22.63 8.31 21.93
N TRP A 433 23.19 9.51 21.81
CA TRP A 433 24.62 9.69 21.56
C TRP A 433 25.47 9.01 22.64
N ARG A 434 25.05 9.16 23.90
CA ARG A 434 25.63 8.47 25.05
C ARG A 434 24.54 8.09 26.04
N ASP A 435 24.63 6.87 26.57
CA ASP A 435 23.84 6.41 27.70
C ASP A 435 24.74 5.58 28.61
N SER A 436 25.13 6.16 29.75
CA SER A 436 26.01 5.50 30.72
C SER A 436 25.31 4.38 31.48
N THR A 437 23.98 4.42 31.55
CA THR A 437 23.16 3.43 32.25
C THR A 437 22.84 2.22 31.37
N HIS A 438 22.64 2.44 30.07
CA HIS A 438 22.28 1.42 29.09
C HIS A 438 23.24 1.50 27.90
N PRO A 439 24.43 0.89 27.97
CA PRO A 439 25.42 0.95 26.89
C PRO A 439 24.89 0.46 25.53
N HIS A 440 23.90 -0.43 25.51
CA HIS A 440 23.26 -0.88 24.27
C HIS A 440 22.36 0.18 23.59
N LEU A 441 22.06 1.30 24.27
CA LEU A 441 21.37 2.48 23.73
C LEU A 441 22.33 3.66 23.51
N SER A 442 23.64 3.43 23.56
CA SER A 442 24.68 4.44 23.34
C SER A 442 25.29 4.27 21.96
N ALA A 443 25.19 5.28 21.10
CA ALA A 443 25.72 5.26 19.73
C ALA A 443 27.20 4.87 19.69
N LEU A 444 28.01 5.47 20.57
CA LEU A 444 29.44 5.16 20.65
C LEU A 444 29.71 3.70 21.03
N SER A 445 28.93 3.13 21.95
CA SER A 445 29.07 1.74 22.38
C SER A 445 28.64 0.77 21.27
N ILE A 446 27.62 1.13 20.48
CA ILE A 446 27.16 0.36 19.32
C ILE A 446 28.21 0.38 18.21
N ILE A 447 28.78 1.54 17.88
CA ILE A 447 29.86 1.66 16.88
C ILE A 447 31.08 0.81 17.29
N LYS A 448 31.39 0.77 18.59
CA LYS A 448 32.48 -0.04 19.16
C LYS A 448 32.18 -1.55 19.19
N SER A 449 30.94 -1.98 18.94
CA SER A 449 30.61 -3.40 18.96
C SER A 449 31.22 -4.13 17.77
N SER A 450 31.64 -5.38 17.97
CA SER A 450 32.23 -6.19 16.89
C SER A 450 31.27 -6.37 15.72
N SER A 451 29.97 -6.54 15.99
CA SER A 451 28.95 -6.70 14.96
C SER A 451 28.81 -5.51 14.02
N ILE A 452 28.89 -4.28 14.55
CA ILE A 452 28.74 -3.05 13.76
C ILE A 452 30.05 -2.63 13.14
N SER A 453 31.16 -2.85 13.85
CA SER A 453 32.49 -2.52 13.35
C SER A 453 32.79 -3.21 12.01
N THR A 454 32.38 -4.48 11.83
CA THR A 454 32.54 -5.18 10.55
C THR A 454 31.81 -4.49 9.40
N TYR A 455 30.59 -3.97 9.61
CA TYR A 455 29.87 -3.22 8.59
C TYR A 455 30.53 -1.88 8.31
N LEU A 456 31.03 -1.19 9.34
CA LEU A 456 31.70 0.10 9.17
C LEU A 456 33.03 -0.02 8.44
N GLN A 457 33.75 -1.14 8.60
CA GLN A 457 34.99 -1.43 7.86
C GLN A 457 34.79 -1.50 6.34
N SER A 458 33.63 -1.98 5.87
CA SER A 458 33.30 -2.08 4.44
C SER A 458 32.41 -0.94 3.93
N SER A 459 31.84 -0.13 4.83
CA SER A 459 30.94 0.95 4.45
C SER A 459 31.70 2.12 3.83
N ALA A 460 31.22 2.62 2.69
CA ALA A 460 31.75 3.80 2.01
C ALA A 460 31.21 5.12 2.58
N ALA A 461 30.09 5.09 3.33
CA ALA A 461 29.52 6.24 4.02
C ALA A 461 28.68 5.81 5.23
N LEU A 462 28.53 6.73 6.19
CA LEU A 462 27.85 6.58 7.47
C LEU A 462 26.91 7.77 7.72
N MET A 463 25.67 7.51 8.13
CA MET A 463 24.71 8.54 8.55
C MET A 463 24.18 8.28 9.95
N PHE A 464 24.08 9.34 10.75
CA PHE A 464 23.44 9.35 12.07
C PHE A 464 22.11 10.10 12.04
N LEU A 465 21.04 9.42 12.41
CA LEU A 465 19.74 10.03 12.73
C LEU A 465 19.44 9.78 14.22
N ILE A 466 20.14 10.54 15.07
CA ILE A 466 20.12 10.38 16.52
C ILE A 466 20.05 11.77 17.14
N GLY A 467 19.19 11.96 18.14
CA GLY A 467 19.25 13.17 18.96
C GLY A 467 18.02 13.41 19.81
N THR A 468 16.84 12.98 19.35
CA THR A 468 15.56 13.20 20.05
C THR A 468 15.61 12.69 21.49
N ASN A 469 16.13 11.48 21.70
CA ASN A 469 16.25 10.92 23.05
C ASN A 469 17.35 11.60 23.86
N SER A 470 18.49 11.96 23.27
CA SER A 470 19.56 12.66 23.99
C SER A 470 19.11 14.03 24.49
N LEU A 471 18.54 14.86 23.62
CA LEU A 471 18.17 16.25 23.93
C LEU A 471 16.95 16.37 24.83
N ARG A 472 16.20 15.28 25.04
CA ARG A 472 15.18 15.21 26.08
C ARG A 472 15.80 15.08 27.47
N TYR A 473 17.00 14.52 27.63
CA TYR A 473 17.57 14.22 28.95
C TYR A 473 18.91 14.90 29.22
N ASP A 474 19.47 15.63 28.27
CA ASP A 474 20.75 16.32 28.42
C ASP A 474 20.72 17.67 27.69
N ASP A 475 21.50 18.63 28.20
CA ASP A 475 21.71 19.92 27.55
C ASP A 475 22.46 19.77 26.23
N ALA A 476 22.12 20.60 25.25
CA ALA A 476 22.70 20.60 23.91
C ALA A 476 24.23 20.58 23.92
N ALA A 477 24.86 21.36 24.81
CA ALA A 477 26.31 21.42 24.94
C ALA A 477 26.94 20.06 25.27
N LYS A 478 26.32 19.29 26.18
CA LYS A 478 26.79 17.95 26.56
C LYS A 478 26.59 16.96 25.42
N VAL A 479 25.43 17.00 24.76
CA VAL A 479 25.15 16.14 23.60
C VAL A 479 26.15 16.42 22.46
N LEU A 480 26.52 17.69 22.22
CA LEU A 480 27.52 18.06 21.21
C LEU A 480 28.92 17.55 21.54
N GLN A 481 29.32 17.51 22.82
CA GLN A 481 30.58 16.88 23.23
C GLN A 481 30.56 15.37 22.94
N ASP A 482 29.44 14.70 23.18
CA ASP A 482 29.29 13.27 22.88
C ASP A 482 29.29 13.00 21.36
N VAL A 483 28.68 13.88 20.54
CA VAL A 483 28.80 13.85 19.08
C VAL A 483 30.25 14.00 18.66
N ALA A 484 30.96 15.02 19.17
CA ALA A 484 32.35 15.31 18.83
C ALA A 484 33.25 14.10 19.09
N HIS A 485 33.18 13.54 20.29
CA HIS A 485 33.93 12.34 20.67
C HIS A 485 33.58 11.14 19.77
N THR A 486 32.32 10.96 19.41
CA THR A 486 31.90 9.86 18.53
C THR A 486 32.50 10.02 17.13
N ILE A 487 32.50 11.23 16.57
CA ILE A 487 33.08 11.51 15.25
C ILE A 487 34.59 11.35 15.25
N GLU A 488 35.30 11.88 16.25
CA GLU A 488 36.75 11.71 16.41
C GLU A 488 37.15 10.24 16.52
N TYR A 489 36.36 9.45 17.25
CA TYR A 489 36.56 8.00 17.34
C TYR A 489 36.42 7.31 15.97
N ILE A 490 35.42 7.70 15.17
CA ILE A 490 35.21 7.15 13.82
C ILE A 490 36.39 7.50 12.91
N HIS A 491 36.81 8.76 12.87
CA HIS A 491 37.95 9.20 12.07
C HIS A 491 39.24 8.46 12.42
N THR A 492 39.44 8.16 13.71
CA THR A 492 40.61 7.42 14.19
C THR A 492 40.54 5.92 13.86
N THR A 493 39.35 5.33 13.92
CA THR A 493 39.15 3.87 13.82
C THR A 493 38.88 3.40 12.38
N TYR A 494 38.26 4.24 11.55
CA TYR A 494 37.84 3.95 10.18
C TYR A 494 38.39 5.03 9.22
N PRO A 495 39.68 4.97 8.86
CA PRO A 495 40.35 6.03 8.09
C PRO A 495 39.74 6.31 6.71
N HIS A 496 39.01 5.33 6.15
CA HIS A 496 38.31 5.48 4.87
C HIS A 496 37.04 6.33 4.96
N LEU A 497 36.59 6.69 6.17
CA LEU A 497 35.44 7.57 6.44
C LEU A 497 35.87 8.98 6.86
N HIS A 498 36.97 9.50 6.32
CA HIS A 498 37.53 10.79 6.73
C HIS A 498 36.96 12.00 5.96
N GLU A 499 36.41 11.79 4.77
CA GLU A 499 35.91 12.88 3.92
C GLU A 499 34.59 13.45 4.45
N LYS A 500 34.39 14.76 4.26
CA LYS A 500 33.22 15.49 4.79
C LYS A 500 31.90 14.83 4.43
N GLN A 501 31.81 14.30 3.21
CA GLN A 501 30.60 13.70 2.65
C GLN A 501 30.37 12.26 3.12
N GLN A 502 31.38 11.59 3.68
CA GLN A 502 31.27 10.19 4.08
C GLN A 502 30.61 10.02 5.44
N ILE A 503 30.68 11.01 6.32
CA ILE A 503 29.95 11.00 7.60
C ILE A 503 28.88 12.09 7.57
N ALA A 504 27.64 11.71 7.87
CA ALA A 504 26.51 12.62 8.00
C ALA A 504 25.89 12.57 9.38
N VAL A 505 25.51 13.73 9.92
CA VAL A 505 24.67 13.85 11.11
C VAL A 505 23.44 14.66 10.77
N VAL A 506 22.27 14.06 10.95
CA VAL A 506 20.98 14.69 10.69
C VAL A 506 20.58 15.56 11.87
N ALA A 507 20.02 16.74 11.59
CA ALA A 507 19.42 17.63 12.57
C ALA A 507 18.36 16.89 13.39
N THR A 508 18.28 17.16 14.70
CA THR A 508 17.24 16.58 15.54
C THR A 508 15.89 17.18 15.16
N PHE A 509 14.89 16.31 14.97
CA PHE A 509 13.52 16.73 14.66
C PHE A 509 12.88 17.47 15.84
N PRO A 510 11.86 18.32 15.59
CA PRO A 510 11.08 18.91 16.67
C PRO A 510 10.48 17.84 17.59
N CYS A 511 10.52 18.08 18.90
CA CYS A 511 9.96 17.19 19.91
C CYS A 511 9.25 18.01 20.97
N TYR A 512 7.99 17.65 21.24
CA TYR A 512 7.16 18.34 22.23
C TYR A 512 6.88 17.47 23.45
N ASN A 513 7.48 16.27 23.51
CA ASN A 513 7.37 15.38 24.64
C ASN A 513 8.45 15.73 25.68
N THR A 514 8.07 16.51 26.69
CA THR A 514 8.95 17.00 27.76
C THR A 514 9.57 15.87 28.59
N SER A 515 10.50 16.24 29.47
CA SER A 515 11.14 15.33 30.42
C SER A 515 11.22 15.98 31.81
N GLY A 516 11.83 15.27 32.78
CA GLY A 516 12.08 15.84 34.11
C GLY A 516 13.01 17.05 34.09
N ILE A 517 13.94 17.12 33.12
CA ILE A 517 14.92 18.21 33.00
C ILE A 517 14.28 19.40 32.27
N PHE A 518 13.66 19.16 31.11
CA PHE A 518 12.97 20.20 30.34
C PHE A 518 11.47 20.15 30.64
N LYS A 519 11.07 20.81 31.74
CA LYS A 519 9.68 20.80 32.24
C LYS A 519 8.68 21.49 31.29
N SER A 520 9.15 22.32 30.37
CA SER A 520 8.30 23.02 29.39
C SER A 520 8.68 22.66 27.96
N ILE A 521 7.68 22.67 27.07
CA ILE A 521 7.88 22.50 25.63
C ILE A 521 8.86 23.55 25.10
N HIS A 522 8.70 24.81 25.53
CA HIS A 522 9.56 25.91 25.10
C HIS A 522 11.03 25.67 25.44
N SER A 523 11.34 25.24 26.67
CA SER A 523 12.72 24.91 27.07
C SER A 523 13.31 23.75 26.26
N LEU A 524 12.51 22.72 25.93
CA LEU A 524 12.98 21.59 25.13
C LEU A 524 13.25 22.01 23.68
N LEU A 525 12.34 22.75 23.06
CA LEU A 525 12.52 23.25 21.69
C LEU A 525 13.71 24.21 21.60
N SER A 526 13.91 25.08 22.60
CA SER A 526 15.08 25.93 22.69
C SER A 526 16.37 25.11 22.79
N ASN A 527 16.39 24.03 23.57
CA ASN A 527 17.54 23.13 23.67
C ASN A 527 17.84 22.44 22.31
N ILE A 528 16.80 21.96 21.61
CA ILE A 528 16.92 21.35 20.27
C ILE A 528 17.45 22.37 19.24
N GLN A 529 16.95 23.60 19.27
CA GLN A 529 17.41 24.66 18.38
C GLN A 529 18.89 24.97 18.60
N VAL A 530 19.31 25.19 19.87
CA VAL A 530 20.72 25.43 20.22
C VAL A 530 21.60 24.28 19.75
N TYR A 531 21.16 23.03 19.92
CA TYR A 531 21.87 21.86 19.41
C TYR A 531 22.03 21.89 17.89
N ASN A 532 20.94 22.08 17.13
CA ASN A 532 20.99 22.03 15.66
C ASN A 532 21.86 23.16 15.07
N GLU A 533 21.80 24.37 15.63
CA GLU A 533 22.64 25.50 15.22
C GLU A 533 24.13 25.25 15.48
N ALA A 534 24.46 24.73 16.67
CA ALA A 534 25.84 24.42 17.03
C ALA A 534 26.39 23.17 16.32
N LEU A 535 25.54 22.18 16.01
CA LEU A 535 25.90 20.98 15.25
C LEU A 535 26.38 21.34 13.83
N HIS A 536 25.75 22.33 13.19
CA HIS A 536 26.21 22.84 11.90
C HIS A 536 27.64 23.41 12.00
N THR A 537 27.95 24.15 13.06
CA THR A 537 29.31 24.66 13.30
C THR A 537 30.30 23.53 13.55
N LEU A 538 29.93 22.57 14.40
CA LEU A 538 30.74 21.39 14.70
C LEU A 538 31.03 20.55 13.45
N SER A 539 30.08 20.46 12.52
CA SER A 539 30.26 19.74 11.23
C SER A 539 31.40 20.29 10.39
N ASN A 540 31.63 21.60 10.44
CA ASN A 540 32.76 22.23 9.74
C ASN A 540 34.08 22.01 10.48
N GLN A 541 34.04 21.95 11.82
CA GLN A 541 35.23 21.75 12.65
C GLN A 541 35.75 20.31 12.57
N LEU A 542 34.86 19.31 12.60
CA LEU A 542 35.20 17.89 12.61
C LEU A 542 35.01 17.18 11.26
N ASN A 543 34.90 17.97 10.19
CA ASN A 543 34.82 17.48 8.80
C ASN A 543 33.75 16.39 8.58
N PHE A 544 32.50 16.66 8.95
CA PHE A 544 31.35 15.83 8.59
C PHE A 544 30.24 16.69 7.96
N THR A 545 29.23 16.05 7.38
CA THR A 545 28.09 16.73 6.77
C THR A 545 26.94 16.86 7.74
N PHE A 546 26.49 18.10 7.98
CA PHE A 546 25.20 18.38 8.62
C PHE A 546 24.08 18.31 7.60
N ILE A 547 22.99 17.61 7.91
CA ILE A 547 21.81 17.49 7.03
C ILE A 547 20.56 17.88 7.80
N ASP A 548 19.70 18.69 7.18
CA ASP A 548 18.33 18.91 7.64
C ASP A 548 17.35 18.18 6.73
N PHE A 549 16.55 17.26 7.30
CA PHE A 549 15.49 16.56 6.57
C PHE A 549 14.21 17.42 6.42
N HIS A 550 14.21 18.63 6.97
CA HIS A 550 13.11 19.58 6.95
C HIS A 550 11.81 19.01 7.54
N ILE A 551 11.95 18.20 8.61
CA ILE A 551 10.81 17.68 9.36
C ILE A 551 10.30 18.77 10.31
N THR A 552 9.09 19.27 10.05
CA THR A 552 8.35 20.23 10.89
C THR A 552 7.30 19.53 11.77
N ASP A 553 6.69 20.29 12.67
CA ASP A 553 5.70 19.84 13.65
C ASP A 553 4.42 19.24 13.03
N ILE A 554 4.01 19.71 11.86
CA ILE A 554 2.86 19.17 11.11
C ILE A 554 3.04 17.71 10.69
N TYR A 555 4.27 17.19 10.65
CA TYR A 555 4.55 15.81 10.28
C TYR A 555 4.57 14.85 11.48
N LEU A 556 4.49 15.38 12.70
CA LEU A 556 4.54 14.57 13.91
C LEU A 556 3.20 13.90 14.21
N SER A 557 3.26 12.73 14.84
CA SER A 557 2.12 11.98 15.30
C SER A 557 1.49 12.61 16.56
N SER A 558 0.42 12.01 17.07
CA SER A 558 -0.23 12.47 18.30
C SER A 558 0.67 12.44 19.53
N ASP A 559 1.74 11.63 19.54
CA ASP A 559 2.74 11.62 20.61
C ASP A 559 3.71 12.82 20.57
N ARG A 560 3.60 13.65 19.53
CA ARG A 560 4.40 14.85 19.27
C ARG A 560 5.91 14.61 19.33
N MET A 561 6.34 13.40 19.00
CA MET A 561 7.74 13.01 19.01
C MET A 561 8.10 12.20 17.77
N HIS A 562 7.30 11.21 17.37
CA HIS A 562 7.54 10.42 16.16
C HIS A 562 6.78 10.99 14.96
N LEU A 563 7.21 10.65 13.75
CA LEU A 563 6.46 10.97 12.54
C LEU A 563 5.10 10.27 12.51
N HIS A 564 4.07 11.00 12.07
CA HIS A 564 2.77 10.43 11.71
C HIS A 564 2.98 9.36 10.62
N PRO A 565 2.24 8.23 10.65
CA PRO A 565 2.40 7.15 9.68
C PRO A 565 2.42 7.63 8.22
N ASP A 566 1.57 8.60 7.88
CA ASP A 566 1.46 9.15 6.52
C ASP A 566 2.72 9.86 6.04
N TYR A 567 3.60 10.34 6.93
CA TYR A 567 4.82 11.08 6.58
C TYR A 567 6.10 10.26 6.77
N ARG A 568 5.99 8.98 7.16
CA ARG A 568 7.16 8.11 7.39
C ARG A 568 8.01 7.88 6.14
N TYR A 569 7.44 8.05 4.94
CA TYR A 569 8.16 7.95 3.67
C TYR A 569 9.22 9.04 3.48
N LEU A 570 9.14 10.15 4.23
CA LEU A 570 10.10 11.26 4.13
C LEU A 570 11.51 10.82 4.53
N ILE A 571 11.65 9.98 5.56
CA ILE A 571 12.97 9.51 6.03
C ILE A 571 13.71 8.69 4.97
N PRO A 572 13.18 7.57 4.43
CA PRO A 572 13.89 6.81 3.39
C PRO A 572 14.15 7.63 2.13
N ASN A 573 13.25 8.56 1.76
CA ASN A 573 13.46 9.45 0.62
C ASN A 573 14.64 10.41 0.86
N SER A 574 14.73 11.00 2.05
CA SER A 574 15.85 11.89 2.42
C SER A 574 17.17 11.15 2.51
N ILE A 575 17.20 9.94 3.08
CA ILE A 575 18.37 9.06 3.10
C ILE A 575 18.83 8.76 1.66
N THR A 576 17.89 8.35 0.80
CA THR A 576 18.17 8.03 -0.61
C THR A 576 18.67 9.25 -1.37
N HIS A 577 18.05 10.41 -1.17
CA HIS A 577 18.46 11.67 -1.81
C HIS A 577 19.90 12.05 -1.43
N TYR A 578 20.24 11.93 -0.15
CA TYR A 578 21.59 12.22 0.32
C TYR A 578 22.62 11.27 -0.29
N PHE A 579 22.40 9.96 -0.21
CA PHE A 579 23.36 8.98 -0.73
C PHE A 579 23.50 9.02 -2.25
N ASN A 580 22.43 9.33 -2.99
CA ASN A 580 22.52 9.64 -4.42
C ASN A 580 23.45 10.82 -4.70
N SER A 581 23.43 11.86 -3.85
CA SER A 581 24.33 13.01 -4.04
C SER A 581 25.81 12.65 -3.85
N ILE A 582 26.12 11.79 -2.87
CA ILE A 582 27.48 11.25 -2.67
C ILE A 582 27.92 10.44 -3.87
N PHE A 583 27.08 9.51 -4.33
CA PHE A 583 27.38 8.68 -5.50
C PHE A 583 27.63 9.53 -6.76
N GLN A 584 26.81 10.55 -6.99
CA GLN A 584 27.00 11.49 -8.09
C GLN A 584 28.32 12.26 -7.98
N HIS A 585 28.76 12.62 -6.76
CA HIS A 585 30.06 13.28 -6.56
C HIS A 585 31.24 12.36 -6.86
N HIS A 586 31.16 11.07 -6.54
CA HIS A 586 32.23 10.11 -6.88
C HIS A 586 32.30 9.81 -8.38
N THR A 587 31.16 9.73 -9.07
CA THR A 587 31.12 9.41 -10.50
C THR A 587 31.43 10.60 -11.42
N SER A 588 31.21 11.84 -10.95
CA SER A 588 31.36 13.05 -11.76
C SER A 588 32.79 13.61 -11.85
N SER A 589 33.81 12.78 -11.67
CA SER A 589 35.18 13.20 -11.99
C SER A 589 35.23 13.60 -13.49
N ARG A 590 35.54 14.88 -13.74
CA ARG A 590 35.90 15.48 -15.05
C ARG A 590 34.83 16.09 -15.98
N THR A 591 33.72 16.62 -15.48
CA THR A 591 33.14 17.80 -16.15
C THR A 591 32.78 18.88 -15.13
N HIS A 592 33.30 20.10 -15.35
CA HIS A 592 33.06 21.27 -14.50
C HIS A 592 31.56 21.60 -14.40
N THR A 593 30.85 20.89 -13.54
CA THR A 593 29.44 21.14 -13.27
C THR A 593 29.37 22.09 -12.07
N ARG A 594 28.69 23.23 -12.26
CA ARG A 594 28.57 24.27 -11.22
C ARG A 594 27.92 23.66 -9.97
N SER A 595 28.41 24.05 -8.78
CA SER A 595 27.89 23.54 -7.51
C SER A 595 26.38 23.80 -7.34
N GLN A 596 25.69 22.96 -6.56
CA GLN A 596 24.26 23.11 -6.26
C GLN A 596 23.93 24.51 -5.71
N SER A 597 24.77 25.06 -4.83
CA SER A 597 24.60 26.43 -4.31
C SER A 597 24.74 27.50 -5.40
N ALA A 598 25.56 27.27 -6.43
CA ALA A 598 25.66 28.17 -7.58
C ALA A 598 24.44 28.03 -8.52
N ILE A 599 23.91 26.81 -8.68
CA ILE A 599 22.67 26.53 -9.41
C ILE A 599 21.49 27.20 -8.71
N GLN A 600 21.34 27.03 -7.40
CA GLN A 600 20.29 27.67 -6.60
C GLN A 600 20.37 29.20 -6.68
N ARG A 601 21.55 29.80 -6.49
CA ARG A 601 21.74 31.26 -6.65
C ARG A 601 21.36 31.75 -8.04
N ARG A 602 21.71 30.99 -9.10
CA ARG A 602 21.29 31.30 -10.48
C ARG A 602 19.77 31.22 -10.64
N ASN A 603 19.14 30.18 -10.11
CA ASN A 603 17.69 29.99 -10.19
C ASN A 603 16.95 31.07 -9.43
N GLN A 604 17.37 31.42 -8.21
CA GLN A 604 16.82 32.54 -7.43
C GLN A 604 16.91 33.86 -8.20
N ARG A 605 18.08 34.19 -8.78
CA ARG A 605 18.24 35.38 -9.63
C ARG A 605 17.32 35.35 -10.85
N ARG A 606 17.17 34.18 -11.49
CA ARG A 606 16.27 33.98 -12.64
C ARG A 606 14.81 34.19 -12.23
N HIS A 607 14.37 33.64 -11.10
CA HIS A 607 13.01 33.81 -10.58
C HIS A 607 12.74 35.25 -10.15
N ALA A 608 13.67 35.93 -9.47
CA ALA A 608 13.55 37.34 -9.12
C ALA A 608 13.41 38.22 -10.36
N LYS A 609 14.24 37.98 -11.40
CA LYS A 609 14.15 38.69 -12.68
C LYS A 609 12.84 38.39 -13.42
N LEU A 610 12.36 37.15 -13.37
CA LEU A 610 11.07 36.77 -13.94
C LEU A 610 9.93 37.46 -13.19
N LYS A 611 9.95 37.50 -11.85
CA LYS A 611 8.93 38.15 -11.02
C LYS A 611 8.86 39.66 -11.29
N LEU A 612 10.01 40.33 -11.41
CA LEU A 612 10.08 41.74 -11.80
C LEU A 612 9.49 41.98 -13.21
N LYS A 613 9.88 41.17 -14.20
CA LYS A 613 9.30 41.24 -15.55
C LYS A 613 7.79 40.98 -15.54
N GLN A 614 7.34 40.02 -14.74
CA GLN A 614 5.93 39.65 -14.62
C GLN A 614 5.08 40.74 -13.96
N GLN A 615 5.64 41.51 -13.03
CA GLN A 615 4.96 42.67 -12.44
C GLN A 615 4.85 43.85 -13.43
N GLN A 616 5.81 43.99 -14.34
CA GLN A 616 5.82 45.09 -15.33
C GLN A 616 4.72 44.96 -16.40
N PHE A 617 4.21 43.75 -16.66
CA PHE A 617 3.21 43.49 -17.69
C PHE A 617 1.86 43.13 -17.09
N SER A 618 1.33 44.00 -16.23
CA SER A 618 -0.03 43.84 -15.68
C SER A 618 -0.86 45.09 -15.88
N ILE A 619 -2.14 44.92 -16.15
CA ILE A 619 -3.15 45.98 -16.04
C ILE A 619 -4.02 45.69 -14.81
N LYS A 620 -4.59 46.74 -14.22
CA LYS A 620 -5.50 46.65 -13.08
C LYS A 620 -6.81 47.28 -13.51
N ARG A 621 -7.91 46.54 -13.36
CA ARG A 621 -9.25 47.04 -13.66
C ARG A 621 -10.14 46.95 -12.41
N PRO A 622 -10.94 47.99 -12.11
CA PRO A 622 -12.06 47.87 -11.18
C PRO A 622 -12.96 46.69 -11.56
N ILE A 623 -13.51 45.99 -10.57
CA ILE A 623 -14.36 44.81 -10.78
C ILE A 623 -15.50 44.79 -9.76
N ASP A 624 -16.73 44.69 -10.24
CA ASP A 624 -17.92 44.56 -9.40
C ASP A 624 -18.01 43.17 -8.75
N LEU A 625 -18.69 43.08 -7.60
CA LEU A 625 -18.81 41.87 -6.79
C LEU A 625 -19.46 40.69 -7.52
N ASN A 626 -20.28 40.95 -8.54
CA ASN A 626 -20.93 39.92 -9.33
C ASN A 626 -19.98 39.18 -10.28
N TRP A 627 -18.81 39.76 -10.56
CA TRP A 627 -17.83 39.15 -11.44
C TRP A 627 -16.98 38.10 -10.71
N LYS A 628 -16.85 36.94 -11.34
CA LYS A 628 -15.94 35.87 -10.93
C LYS A 628 -14.76 35.81 -11.89
N PRO A 629 -13.59 35.26 -11.49
CA PRO A 629 -12.45 35.12 -12.39
C PRO A 629 -12.78 34.40 -13.71
N ILE A 630 -13.74 33.46 -13.71
CA ILE A 630 -14.21 32.79 -14.92
C ILE A 630 -14.90 33.73 -15.92
N HIS A 631 -15.69 34.70 -15.43
CA HIS A 631 -16.36 35.71 -16.26
C HIS A 631 -15.35 36.65 -16.94
N VAL A 632 -14.33 37.07 -16.19
CA VAL A 632 -13.22 37.88 -16.73
C VAL A 632 -12.51 37.13 -17.87
N LYS A 633 -12.26 35.81 -17.73
CA LYS A 633 -11.66 35.00 -18.81
C LYS A 633 -12.54 34.98 -20.07
N GLN A 634 -13.85 34.87 -19.91
CA GLN A 634 -14.79 34.84 -21.03
C GLN A 634 -14.78 36.16 -21.81
N VAL A 635 -14.82 37.29 -21.11
CA VAL A 635 -14.73 38.63 -21.74
C VAL A 635 -13.39 38.81 -22.45
N LEU A 636 -12.27 38.49 -21.80
CA LEU A 636 -10.95 38.56 -22.45
C LEU A 636 -10.87 37.69 -23.70
N LYS A 637 -11.50 36.51 -23.69
CA LYS A 637 -11.58 35.62 -24.87
C LYS A 637 -12.43 36.23 -26.00
N GLN A 638 -13.57 36.82 -25.67
CA GLN A 638 -14.45 37.50 -26.64
C GLN A 638 -13.76 38.69 -27.32
N HIS A 639 -12.93 39.42 -26.58
CA HIS A 639 -12.11 40.53 -27.11
C HIS A 639 -10.79 40.08 -27.76
N HIS A 640 -10.56 38.78 -27.92
CA HIS A 640 -9.33 38.21 -28.46
C HIS A 640 -8.04 38.65 -27.71
N ILE A 641 -8.13 38.90 -26.42
CA ILE A 641 -7.02 39.37 -25.59
C ILE A 641 -6.22 38.18 -25.04
N LYS A 642 -4.94 38.11 -25.42
CA LYS A 642 -4.00 37.12 -24.89
C LYS A 642 -3.47 37.56 -23.54
N TYR A 643 -3.75 36.79 -22.50
CA TYR A 643 -3.23 37.04 -21.15
C TYR A 643 -2.45 35.81 -20.64
N ALA A 644 -1.55 36.03 -19.69
CA ALA A 644 -0.77 34.99 -19.03
C ALA A 644 -1.52 34.38 -17.85
N ARG A 645 -2.03 35.22 -16.95
CA ARG A 645 -2.84 34.80 -15.80
C ARG A 645 -3.70 35.95 -15.27
N ILE A 646 -4.82 35.61 -14.63
CA ILE A 646 -5.64 36.54 -13.85
C ILE A 646 -5.30 36.29 -12.38
N LEU A 647 -4.88 37.33 -11.67
CA LEU A 647 -4.55 37.25 -10.25
C LEU A 647 -5.81 37.34 -9.38
N GLU A 648 -5.68 36.99 -8.11
CA GLU A 648 -6.75 37.10 -7.13
C GLU A 648 -7.28 38.54 -7.04
N VAL A 649 -8.60 38.68 -7.04
CA VAL A 649 -9.30 39.96 -6.89
C VAL A 649 -9.10 40.48 -5.46
N ARG A 650 -8.61 41.71 -5.32
CA ARG A 650 -8.42 42.36 -4.01
C ARG A 650 -8.89 43.79 -4.10
N ASN A 651 -9.64 44.24 -3.09
CA ASN A 651 -10.16 45.61 -3.00
C ASN A 651 -10.92 46.05 -4.26
N HIS A 652 -11.79 45.19 -4.80
CA HIS A 652 -12.55 45.46 -6.03
C HIS A 652 -11.67 45.78 -7.25
N ILE A 653 -10.45 45.22 -7.29
CA ILE A 653 -9.54 45.34 -8.43
C ILE A 653 -9.12 43.95 -8.88
N VAL A 654 -9.24 43.67 -10.18
CA VAL A 654 -8.71 42.48 -10.84
C VAL A 654 -7.39 42.81 -11.55
N PRO A 655 -6.26 42.22 -11.12
CA PRO A 655 -5.00 42.36 -11.85
C PRO A 655 -4.91 41.29 -12.94
N ILE A 656 -4.76 41.72 -14.19
CA ILE A 656 -4.59 40.84 -15.35
C ILE A 656 -3.14 40.94 -15.81
N GLN A 657 -2.45 39.80 -15.87
CA GLN A 657 -1.03 39.75 -16.20
C GLN A 657 -0.83 39.19 -17.62
N PHE A 658 0.12 39.77 -18.34
CA PHE A 658 0.45 39.50 -19.74
C PHE A 658 1.85 38.90 -19.89
N ASN A 659 2.10 38.25 -21.03
CA ASN A 659 3.40 37.64 -21.33
C ASN A 659 4.44 38.66 -21.77
N ASN A 660 4.01 39.78 -22.35
CA ASN A 660 4.86 40.84 -22.88
C ASN A 660 4.13 42.20 -22.87
N ALA A 661 4.88 43.29 -23.09
CA ALA A 661 4.33 44.65 -23.10
C ALA A 661 3.32 44.89 -24.23
N LYS A 662 3.53 44.29 -25.42
CA LYS A 662 2.66 44.48 -26.57
C LYS A 662 1.23 43.97 -26.29
N ASP A 663 1.11 42.79 -25.69
CA ASP A 663 -0.20 42.22 -25.31
C ASP A 663 -0.88 43.05 -24.20
N ARG A 664 -0.09 43.56 -23.24
CA ARG A 664 -0.58 44.48 -22.20
C ARG A 664 -1.13 45.76 -22.83
N ASP A 665 -0.37 46.41 -23.70
CA ASP A 665 -0.74 47.70 -24.31
C ASP A 665 -1.94 47.56 -25.24
N ALA A 666 -2.01 46.45 -26.00
CA ALA A 666 -3.18 46.12 -26.80
C ALA A 666 -4.42 45.93 -25.93
N ALA A 667 -4.32 45.18 -24.84
CA ALA A 667 -5.43 44.98 -23.89
C ALA A 667 -5.84 46.27 -23.17
N ASP A 668 -4.86 47.11 -22.82
CA ASP A 668 -5.12 48.38 -22.14
C ASP A 668 -5.85 49.37 -23.05
N THR A 669 -5.56 49.31 -24.36
CA THR A 669 -6.23 50.12 -25.39
C THR A 669 -7.61 49.57 -25.77
N SER A 670 -7.78 48.24 -25.79
CA SER A 670 -9.02 47.61 -26.27
C SER A 670 -10.09 47.42 -25.18
N LEU A 671 -9.71 47.38 -23.90
CA LEU A 671 -10.65 47.24 -22.79
C LEU A 671 -10.91 48.60 -22.13
N PRO A 672 -12.18 49.07 -22.12
CA PRO A 672 -12.59 50.18 -21.28
C PRO A 672 -12.19 49.96 -19.82
N ASP A 673 -11.89 51.06 -19.11
CA ASP A 673 -11.48 50.98 -17.70
C ASP A 673 -12.56 50.39 -16.79
N ASP A 674 -13.83 50.52 -17.16
CA ASP A 674 -15.01 50.07 -16.41
C ASP A 674 -15.67 48.81 -17.01
N ILE A 675 -14.96 48.07 -17.87
CA ILE A 675 -15.47 46.87 -18.56
C ILE A 675 -16.00 45.77 -17.62
N PHE A 676 -15.60 45.78 -16.34
CA PHE A 676 -16.07 44.84 -15.32
C PHE A 676 -17.00 45.48 -14.27
N ASN A 677 -17.77 46.50 -14.66
CA ASN A 677 -18.84 47.06 -13.83
C ASN A 677 -20.11 46.17 -13.84
N SER A 678 -21.10 46.51 -13.02
CA SER A 678 -22.36 45.75 -12.92
C SER A 678 -23.21 45.81 -14.20
N GLU A 679 -23.20 46.93 -14.92
CA GLU A 679 -23.95 47.11 -16.17
C GLU A 679 -23.45 46.17 -17.28
N HIS A 680 -22.13 46.15 -17.51
CA HIS A 680 -21.48 45.25 -18.46
C HIS A 680 -21.70 43.78 -18.08
N PHE A 681 -21.78 43.45 -16.78
CA PHE A 681 -22.06 42.09 -16.35
C PHE A 681 -23.39 41.57 -16.92
N HIS A 682 -24.44 42.40 -16.82
CA HIS A 682 -25.75 42.06 -17.37
C HIS A 682 -25.74 41.98 -18.90
N GLN A 683 -25.03 42.88 -19.58
CA GLN A 683 -24.89 42.84 -21.04
C GLN A 683 -24.23 41.55 -21.53
N TYR A 684 -23.17 41.10 -20.87
CA TYR A 684 -22.42 39.91 -21.28
C TYR A 684 -23.08 38.58 -20.93
N PHE A 685 -23.84 38.50 -19.83
CA PHE A 685 -24.30 37.23 -19.28
C PHE A 685 -25.81 37.09 -19.09
N ASN A 686 -26.58 38.18 -19.16
CA ASN A 686 -28.06 38.10 -19.08
C ASN A 686 -28.74 38.24 -20.44
N ALA A 687 -28.01 38.49 -21.52
CA ALA A 687 -28.58 38.53 -22.88
C ALA A 687 -28.80 37.13 -23.50
N GLU A 688 -28.39 36.05 -22.83
CA GLU A 688 -28.57 34.65 -23.26
C GLU A 688 -29.68 33.90 -22.50
N GLN A 689 -30.47 34.59 -21.67
CA GLN A 689 -31.74 34.10 -21.11
C GLN A 689 -32.91 34.81 -21.77
#